data_AF-A0A5Q0H3I0-F1
#
_entry.id   AF-A0A5Q0H3I0-F1
#
_cell.length_a   1.000
_cell.length_b   1.000
_cell.length_c   1.000
_cell.angle_alpha   90.00
_cell.angle_beta   90.00
_cell.angle_gamma   90.00
#
_symmetry.space_group_name_H-M   'P 1'
#
loop_
_entity.id
_entity.type
_entity.pdbx_description
1 polymer ?
#
loop_
_entity_poly.entity_id
_entity_poly.type
_entity_poly.pdbx_seq_one_letter_code
_entity_poly.pdbx_strand_id
1 'polypeptide(L)'
;MSPGRSRAALLFGALLSVNASYTLLIPFVPDLEERAGANPTVVALTFAVFAGAKAAAQPFGGMWVDRWRPGDVGCVALLIAAAGIVVTAIARDPAPLLAGRALWGIGEGLVTPALYAGMTALCRRYDLPTSRMTGNFGTFAVAGFLLGPLAAGIAAPFGLDALFLFGAAVTAVTAFGLRWAVPRDVPPPVEEERSDDTATGAATGRWWTWVLALGALDLFTNLTYSALEPVLPLYLSAAGGESARGAISLVFATGLAAFGVVSWLLGRYTGKLGLVALARVGLAFAAVGTVGLYASAEVWPVAVCFVVLMVGQAALYLTARRGVVELRSAMTRQGKAFGLFGLVSDIGNILGPLLGVALYELTGRVSFLVIGALSGLLLVAVAAGARRSRAVPSPRVADGDVRTVVLFDDANPLELESGRTLAPVTVAYETYGELDDDRSNAIFICHALTGDSHPAAHHPDDRPGWWRHMVGSGCPVDPDRYFVVCANVLAGCSGTTGPTSPGPDGTPWGPDFPMIGISDMVTAHRALVAELGIERLRAVMGGSLGGMQVLEWLLRAPDDAEDFLIVAGTARHTAENLAWNAVARTAIRSDPEFRGGRYPSGGGPATGLGTARMVGHLTYVSEDLLARKFGRERRAANGTGPSVTTGPFAVEGYLEHQAESLVNRFDANSYLYLMNAMDSFDAFADDRPCAPFRRRPGVHLFSFDSDRLYGPDHARYIQANLAARGLPAEHHQDRTTDGGHDAFLLHVPSYLRGVAEVLARQPAVRGADEAG
;
A
#
# COMPACT_ATOMS: atom_id res chain seq x y z
N MET A 1 24.00 1.37 -26.89
CA MET A 1 23.18 1.31 -25.65
C MET A 1 23.66 2.39 -24.70
N SER A 2 22.78 3.06 -23.95
CA SER A 2 23.22 4.01 -22.92
C SER A 2 23.98 3.28 -21.80
N PRO A 3 24.93 3.93 -21.10
CA PRO A 3 25.70 3.30 -20.03
C PRO A 3 24.83 2.64 -18.94
N GLY A 4 23.69 3.25 -18.60
CA GLY A 4 22.72 2.68 -17.67
C GLY A 4 22.05 1.39 -18.18
N ARG A 5 21.70 1.33 -19.48
CA ARG A 5 21.11 0.12 -20.08
C ARG A 5 22.10 -1.04 -20.18
N SER A 6 23.37 -0.76 -20.50
CA SER A 6 24.40 -1.81 -20.57
C SER A 6 24.70 -2.39 -19.18
N ARG A 7 24.71 -1.55 -18.13
CA ARG A 7 24.89 -2.01 -16.74
C ARG A 7 23.68 -2.74 -16.19
N ALA A 8 22.47 -2.29 -16.52
CA ALA A 8 21.25 -3.01 -16.19
C ALA A 8 21.22 -4.40 -16.86
N ALA A 9 21.68 -4.52 -18.11
CA ALA A 9 21.80 -5.82 -18.77
C ALA A 9 22.75 -6.78 -18.04
N LEU A 10 23.88 -6.28 -17.51
CA LEU A 10 24.79 -7.09 -16.69
C LEU A 10 24.14 -7.53 -15.37
N LEU A 11 23.38 -6.65 -14.70
CA LEU A 11 22.61 -6.98 -13.50
C LEU A 11 21.55 -8.06 -13.79
N PHE A 12 20.79 -7.91 -14.88
CA PHE A 12 19.78 -8.89 -15.28
C PHE A 12 20.39 -10.21 -15.74
N GLY A 13 21.55 -10.18 -16.40
CA GLY A 13 22.32 -11.38 -16.70
C GLY A 13 22.75 -12.12 -15.44
N ALA A 14 23.12 -11.39 -14.38
CA ALA A 14 23.42 -12.00 -13.09
C ALA A 14 22.20 -12.64 -12.43
N LEU A 15 21.06 -11.95 -12.44
CA LEU A 15 19.80 -12.49 -11.94
C LEU A 15 19.35 -13.75 -12.72
N LEU A 16 19.49 -13.73 -14.04
CA LEU A 16 19.18 -14.87 -14.91
C LEU A 16 20.06 -16.07 -14.56
N SER A 17 21.38 -15.86 -14.45
CA SER A 17 22.38 -16.90 -14.16
C SER A 17 22.11 -17.57 -12.81
N VAL A 18 21.82 -16.79 -11.76
CA VAL A 18 21.54 -17.31 -10.41
C VAL A 18 20.35 -18.27 -10.45
N ASN A 19 19.22 -17.83 -11.01
CA ASN A 19 17.99 -18.64 -11.02
C ASN A 19 18.06 -19.84 -11.99
N ALA A 20 18.80 -19.71 -13.10
CA ALA A 20 19.03 -20.83 -14.03
C ALA A 20 19.92 -21.91 -13.42
N SER A 21 20.93 -21.53 -12.64
CA SER A 21 21.85 -22.48 -12.02
C SER A 21 21.12 -23.44 -11.07
N TYR A 22 20.17 -22.95 -10.27
CA TYR A 22 19.43 -23.77 -9.30
C TYR A 22 18.59 -24.86 -9.99
N THR A 23 17.79 -24.47 -10.98
CA THR A 23 16.83 -25.37 -11.65
C THR A 23 17.48 -26.37 -12.60
N LEU A 24 18.75 -26.15 -12.95
CA LEU A 24 19.53 -27.04 -13.80
C LEU A 24 19.80 -28.42 -13.16
N LEU A 25 19.72 -28.54 -11.82
CA LEU A 25 19.85 -29.81 -11.10
C LEU A 25 18.66 -30.76 -11.33
N ILE A 26 17.45 -30.21 -11.58
CA ILE A 26 16.19 -30.96 -11.55
C ILE A 26 16.17 -32.13 -12.56
N PRO A 27 16.56 -31.95 -13.84
CA PRO A 27 16.54 -33.06 -14.81
C PRO A 27 17.59 -34.14 -14.56
N PHE A 28 18.55 -33.87 -13.67
CA PHE A 28 19.63 -34.79 -13.33
C PHE A 28 19.49 -35.40 -11.93
N VAL A 29 18.35 -35.20 -11.27
CA VAL A 29 18.03 -35.88 -10.01
C VAL A 29 18.28 -37.40 -10.08
N PRO A 30 17.92 -38.12 -11.17
CA PRO A 30 18.22 -39.55 -11.28
C PRO A 30 19.72 -39.87 -11.28
N ASP A 31 20.54 -39.04 -11.92
CA ASP A 31 22.00 -39.21 -11.95
C ASP A 31 22.64 -39.02 -10.57
N LEU A 32 22.03 -38.24 -9.68
CA LEU A 32 22.54 -38.07 -8.31
C LEU A 32 22.47 -39.37 -7.52
N GLU A 33 21.44 -40.21 -7.74
CA GLU A 33 21.31 -41.51 -7.07
C GLU A 33 22.48 -42.43 -7.43
N GLU A 34 22.86 -42.45 -8.71
CA GLU A 34 23.94 -43.29 -9.23
C GLU A 34 25.34 -42.79 -8.85
N ARG A 35 25.53 -41.48 -8.68
CA ARG A 35 26.87 -40.84 -8.56
C ARG A 35 27.51 -40.88 -7.18
N ALA A 36 26.72 -41.02 -6.11
CA ALA A 36 27.24 -40.95 -4.73
C ALA A 36 26.62 -42.01 -3.79
N GLY A 37 25.94 -43.02 -4.33
CA GLY A 37 25.08 -43.90 -3.54
C GLY A 37 24.02 -43.09 -2.79
N ALA A 38 23.63 -41.95 -3.36
CA ALA A 38 22.68 -41.04 -2.75
C ALA A 38 21.31 -41.71 -2.82
N ASN A 39 20.92 -42.37 -1.73
CA ASN A 39 19.55 -42.80 -1.60
C ASN A 39 18.60 -41.59 -1.77
N PRO A 40 17.30 -41.81 -2.03
CA PRO A 40 16.35 -40.71 -2.21
C PRO A 40 16.38 -39.68 -1.07
N THR A 41 16.69 -40.11 0.17
CA THR A 41 16.90 -39.20 1.31
C THR A 41 18.08 -38.23 1.10
N VAL A 42 19.22 -38.68 0.60
CA VAL A 42 20.37 -37.80 0.27
C VAL A 42 20.00 -36.84 -0.85
N VAL A 43 19.27 -37.30 -1.87
CA VAL A 43 18.75 -36.43 -2.93
C VAL A 43 17.87 -35.33 -2.35
N ALA A 44 16.92 -35.66 -1.48
CA ALA A 44 16.07 -34.67 -0.81
C ALA A 44 16.89 -33.66 0.02
N LEU A 45 17.92 -34.13 0.72
CA LEU A 45 18.85 -33.30 1.47
C LEU A 45 19.62 -32.32 0.57
N THR A 46 19.94 -32.67 -0.68
CA THR A 46 20.61 -31.72 -1.59
C THR A 46 19.77 -30.47 -1.91
N PHE A 47 18.44 -30.58 -1.94
CA PHE A 47 17.53 -29.45 -2.13
C PHE A 47 17.32 -28.70 -0.82
N ALA A 48 17.03 -29.43 0.27
CA ALA A 48 16.76 -28.85 1.59
C ALA A 48 17.96 -28.10 2.18
N VAL A 49 19.16 -28.68 2.10
CA VAL A 49 20.40 -28.04 2.59
C VAL A 49 20.72 -26.77 1.82
N PHE A 50 20.53 -26.77 0.51
CA PHE A 50 20.70 -25.57 -0.31
C PHE A 50 19.70 -24.48 0.08
N ALA A 51 18.40 -24.81 0.19
CA ALA A 51 17.36 -23.85 0.55
C ALA A 51 17.61 -23.28 1.96
N GLY A 52 17.96 -24.14 2.92
CA GLY A 52 18.28 -23.74 4.29
C GLY A 52 19.52 -22.84 4.37
N ALA A 53 20.59 -23.21 3.65
CA ALA A 53 21.81 -22.41 3.58
C ALA A 53 21.58 -21.03 2.93
N LYS A 54 20.75 -20.98 1.88
CA LYS A 54 20.34 -19.73 1.21
C LYS A 54 19.55 -18.83 2.15
N ALA A 55 18.52 -19.36 2.81
CA ALA A 55 17.71 -18.61 3.76
C ALA A 55 18.55 -18.08 4.94
N ALA A 56 19.45 -18.91 5.48
CA ALA A 56 20.35 -18.52 6.57
C ALA A 56 21.36 -17.43 6.18
N ALA A 57 21.81 -17.41 4.92
CA ALA A 57 22.82 -16.45 4.46
C ALA A 57 22.26 -15.08 4.04
N GLN A 58 20.97 -14.97 3.71
CA GLN A 58 20.36 -13.71 3.26
C GLN A 58 20.52 -12.52 4.24
N PRO A 59 20.31 -12.67 5.56
CA PRO A 59 20.52 -11.57 6.51
C PRO A 59 21.96 -11.04 6.50
N PHE A 60 22.94 -11.93 6.37
CA PHE A 60 24.35 -11.57 6.28
C PHE A 60 24.68 -10.84 4.98
N GLY A 61 24.03 -11.21 3.87
CA GLY A 61 24.15 -10.51 2.60
C GLY A 61 23.68 -9.06 2.71
N GLY A 62 22.59 -8.80 3.45
CA GLY A 62 22.11 -7.46 3.75
C GLY A 62 23.15 -6.64 4.52
N MET A 63 23.66 -7.19 5.63
CA MET A 63 24.71 -6.54 6.43
C MET A 63 25.99 -6.25 5.64
N TRP A 64 26.36 -7.12 4.69
CA TRP A 64 27.53 -6.92 3.83
C TRP A 64 27.30 -5.79 2.82
N VAL A 65 26.09 -5.67 2.28
CA VAL A 65 25.71 -4.60 1.34
C VAL A 65 25.65 -3.23 2.04
N ASP A 66 25.31 -3.19 3.32
CA ASP A 66 25.32 -1.96 4.11
C ASP A 66 26.75 -1.45 4.36
N ARG A 67 27.71 -2.39 4.45
CA ARG A 67 29.12 -2.07 4.80
C ARG A 67 30.04 -1.98 3.57
N TRP A 68 29.73 -2.69 2.49
CA TRP A 68 30.55 -2.82 1.29
C TRP A 68 29.72 -2.59 0.03
N ARG A 69 30.40 -2.23 -1.07
CA ARG A 69 29.72 -1.93 -2.34
C ARG A 69 28.91 -3.14 -2.83
N PRO A 70 27.63 -2.98 -3.25
CA PRO A 70 26.79 -4.09 -3.69
C PRO A 70 27.41 -4.94 -4.80
N GLY A 71 28.12 -4.30 -5.75
CA GLY A 71 28.82 -5.03 -6.81
C GLY A 71 29.98 -5.89 -6.32
N ASP A 72 30.68 -5.47 -5.25
CA ASP A 72 31.78 -6.25 -4.67
C ASP A 72 31.23 -7.40 -3.81
N VAL A 73 30.16 -7.15 -3.04
CA VAL A 73 29.43 -8.18 -2.28
C VAL A 73 28.87 -9.25 -3.22
N GLY A 74 28.17 -8.83 -4.27
CA GLY A 74 27.62 -9.73 -5.27
C GLY A 74 28.69 -10.54 -6.00
N CYS A 75 29.87 -9.95 -6.24
CA CYS A 75 31.00 -10.65 -6.84
C CYS A 75 31.51 -11.78 -5.93
N VAL A 76 31.77 -11.47 -4.65
CA VAL A 76 32.21 -12.48 -3.67
C VAL A 76 31.15 -13.58 -3.50
N ALA A 77 29.88 -13.20 -3.39
CA ALA A 77 28.77 -14.13 -3.25
C ALA A 77 28.65 -15.11 -4.43
N LEU A 78 28.77 -14.61 -5.66
CA LEU A 78 28.75 -15.46 -6.86
C LEU A 78 30.00 -16.34 -7.00
N LEU A 79 31.17 -15.90 -6.53
CA LEU A 79 32.36 -16.76 -6.48
C LEU A 79 32.21 -17.89 -5.46
N ILE A 80 31.59 -17.61 -4.31
CA ILE A 80 31.21 -18.63 -3.31
C ILE A 80 30.23 -19.63 -3.94
N ALA A 81 29.20 -19.14 -4.64
CA ALA A 81 28.24 -19.99 -5.36
C ALA A 81 28.93 -20.86 -6.41
N ALA A 82 29.81 -20.28 -7.23
CA ALA A 82 30.58 -21.02 -8.23
C ALA A 82 31.48 -22.11 -7.60
N ALA A 83 32.14 -21.83 -6.48
CA ALA A 83 32.90 -22.82 -5.74
C ALA A 83 32.01 -23.96 -5.22
N GLY A 84 30.83 -23.64 -4.70
CA GLY A 84 29.83 -24.63 -4.28
C GLY A 84 29.35 -25.52 -5.44
N ILE A 85 29.12 -24.93 -6.62
CA ILE A 85 28.79 -25.67 -7.84
C ILE A 85 29.93 -26.62 -8.24
N VAL A 86 31.19 -26.17 -8.18
CA VAL A 86 32.36 -27.03 -8.47
C VAL A 86 32.46 -28.20 -7.49
N VAL A 87 32.31 -27.94 -6.18
CA VAL A 87 32.32 -28.98 -5.15
C VAL A 87 31.19 -29.99 -5.39
N THR A 88 30.00 -29.50 -5.76
CA THR A 88 28.85 -30.35 -6.12
C THR A 88 29.16 -31.20 -7.36
N ALA A 89 29.86 -30.64 -8.36
CA ALA A 89 30.23 -31.35 -9.59
C ALA A 89 31.18 -32.52 -9.35
N ILE A 90 32.18 -32.33 -8.48
CA ILE A 90 33.25 -33.32 -8.24
C ILE A 90 32.96 -34.26 -7.08
N ALA A 91 31.89 -34.02 -6.31
CA ALA A 91 31.51 -34.86 -5.18
C ALA A 91 31.15 -36.28 -5.63
N ARG A 92 31.80 -37.28 -5.03
CA ARG A 92 31.53 -38.70 -5.23
C ARG A 92 30.94 -39.38 -3.99
N ASP A 93 30.83 -38.65 -2.88
CA ASP A 93 30.27 -39.11 -1.61
C ASP A 93 29.16 -38.15 -1.14
N PRO A 94 28.18 -38.60 -0.32
CA PRO A 94 27.08 -37.76 0.16
C PRO A 94 27.54 -36.52 0.94
N ALA A 95 28.58 -36.63 1.78
CA ALA A 95 29.03 -35.52 2.62
C ALA A 95 29.62 -34.34 1.81
N PRO A 96 30.58 -34.55 0.88
CA PRO A 96 31.03 -33.51 -0.06
C PRO A 96 29.91 -32.94 -0.93
N LEU A 97 28.94 -33.77 -1.34
CA LEU A 97 27.80 -33.33 -2.15
C LEU A 97 26.94 -32.32 -1.38
N LEU A 98 26.58 -32.66 -0.14
CA LEU A 98 25.82 -31.77 0.74
C LEU A 98 26.60 -30.51 1.11
N ALA A 99 27.91 -30.62 1.34
CA ALA A 99 28.78 -29.47 1.60
C ALA A 99 28.83 -28.52 0.40
N GLY A 100 28.93 -29.04 -0.83
CA GLY A 100 28.88 -28.26 -2.06
C GLY A 100 27.54 -27.53 -2.22
N ARG A 101 26.43 -28.21 -1.94
CA ARG A 101 25.08 -27.63 -1.98
C ARG A 101 24.86 -26.56 -0.91
N ALA A 102 25.38 -26.76 0.30
CA ALA A 102 25.36 -25.75 1.34
C ALA A 102 26.15 -24.50 0.92
N LEU A 103 27.38 -24.68 0.43
CA LEU A 103 28.23 -23.58 -0.02
C LEU A 103 27.60 -22.80 -1.17
N TRP A 104 26.95 -23.51 -2.11
CA TRP A 104 26.20 -22.88 -3.19
C TRP A 104 25.01 -22.08 -2.65
N GLY A 105 24.22 -22.66 -1.74
CA GLY A 105 23.12 -21.95 -1.08
C GLY A 105 23.57 -20.68 -0.37
N ILE A 106 24.69 -20.72 0.36
CA ILE A 106 25.28 -19.54 1.01
C ILE A 106 25.56 -18.43 -0.03
N GLY A 107 26.22 -18.77 -1.15
CA GLY A 107 26.51 -17.81 -2.20
C GLY A 107 25.25 -17.16 -2.78
N GLU A 108 24.19 -17.93 -3.01
CA GLU A 108 22.90 -17.40 -3.49
C GLU A 108 22.15 -16.55 -2.45
N GLY A 109 22.25 -16.92 -1.17
CA GLY A 109 21.67 -16.12 -0.09
C GLY A 109 22.34 -14.75 0.00
N LEU A 110 23.67 -14.72 -0.09
CA LEU A 110 24.46 -13.47 -0.04
C LEU A 110 24.27 -12.58 -1.27
N VAL A 111 24.08 -13.14 -2.48
CA VAL A 111 23.96 -12.34 -3.71
C VAL A 111 22.59 -11.65 -3.82
N THR A 112 21.55 -12.21 -3.19
CA THR A 112 20.17 -11.71 -3.34
C THR A 112 20.03 -10.23 -2.89
N PRO A 113 20.47 -9.83 -1.68
CA PRO A 113 20.48 -8.42 -1.27
C PRO A 113 21.34 -7.52 -2.19
N ALA A 114 22.48 -8.04 -2.67
CA ALA A 114 23.38 -7.30 -3.55
C ALA A 114 22.75 -6.97 -4.92
N LEU A 115 21.94 -7.87 -5.47
CA LEU A 115 21.19 -7.63 -6.71
C LEU A 115 20.13 -6.54 -6.54
N TYR A 116 19.39 -6.54 -5.42
CA TYR A 116 18.40 -5.51 -5.12
C TYR A 116 19.04 -4.14 -4.86
N ALA A 117 20.10 -4.08 -4.05
CA ALA A 117 20.82 -2.83 -3.81
C ALA A 117 21.51 -2.30 -5.07
N GLY A 118 22.07 -3.20 -5.90
CA GLY A 118 22.64 -2.86 -7.21
C GLY A 118 21.60 -2.28 -8.17
N MET A 119 20.38 -2.83 -8.20
CA MET A 119 19.25 -2.28 -8.96
C MET A 119 18.93 -0.84 -8.52
N THR A 120 18.73 -0.64 -7.21
CA THR A 120 18.42 0.69 -6.65
C THR A 120 19.52 1.71 -6.96
N ALA A 121 20.80 1.32 -6.85
CA ALA A 121 21.93 2.16 -7.21
C ALA A 121 21.92 2.57 -8.70
N LEU A 122 21.55 1.66 -9.60
CA LEU A 122 21.43 1.96 -11.02
C LEU A 122 20.24 2.89 -11.33
N CYS A 123 19.10 2.69 -10.67
CA CYS A 123 17.94 3.58 -10.78
C CYS A 123 18.30 5.01 -10.38
N ARG A 124 18.89 5.18 -9.19
CA ARG A 124 19.28 6.50 -8.66
C ARG A 124 20.29 7.22 -9.55
N ARG A 125 21.30 6.51 -10.07
CA ARG A 125 22.38 7.14 -10.84
C ARG A 125 21.99 7.52 -12.26
N TYR A 126 21.27 6.64 -12.94
CA TYR A 126 20.99 6.79 -14.37
C TYR A 126 19.56 7.26 -14.63
N ASP A 127 18.86 7.71 -13.59
CA ASP A 127 17.46 8.11 -13.61
C ASP A 127 16.57 7.08 -14.33
N LEU A 128 16.86 5.80 -14.06
CA LEU A 128 16.09 4.71 -14.64
C LEU A 128 14.80 4.54 -13.83
N PRO A 129 13.63 4.44 -14.48
CA PRO A 129 12.37 4.29 -13.78
C PRO A 129 12.37 3.02 -12.93
N THR A 130 12.30 3.18 -11.61
CA THR A 130 12.33 2.09 -10.62
C THR A 130 11.25 1.06 -10.90
N SER A 131 10.07 1.48 -11.34
CA SER A 131 8.96 0.58 -11.72
C SER A 131 9.33 -0.37 -12.87
N ARG A 132 10.02 0.12 -13.92
CA ARG A 132 10.45 -0.70 -15.06
C ARG A 132 11.62 -1.62 -14.68
N MET A 133 12.56 -1.13 -13.88
CA MET A 133 13.68 -1.93 -13.39
C MET A 133 13.20 -3.09 -12.53
N THR A 134 12.29 -2.84 -11.58
CA THR A 134 11.68 -3.89 -10.74
C THR A 134 10.84 -4.87 -11.56
N GLY A 135 10.07 -4.39 -12.55
CA GLY A 135 9.31 -5.26 -13.46
C GLY A 135 10.21 -6.20 -14.26
N ASN A 136 11.26 -5.67 -14.87
CA ASN A 136 12.26 -6.47 -15.60
C ASN A 136 12.98 -7.44 -14.66
N PHE A 137 13.28 -7.04 -13.43
CA PHE A 137 13.90 -7.91 -12.41
C PHE A 137 13.06 -9.17 -12.20
N GLY A 138 11.75 -9.04 -11.98
CA GLY A 138 10.86 -10.20 -11.86
C GLY A 138 10.82 -11.07 -13.13
N THR A 139 10.77 -10.46 -14.31
CA THR A 139 10.78 -11.19 -15.59
C THR A 139 12.07 -11.99 -15.80
N PHE A 140 13.23 -11.41 -15.54
CA PHE A 140 14.53 -12.08 -15.69
C PHE A 140 14.74 -13.17 -14.63
N ALA A 141 14.18 -13.02 -13.42
CA ALA A 141 14.17 -14.10 -12.44
C ALA A 141 13.39 -15.32 -12.95
N VAL A 142 12.14 -15.12 -13.42
CA VAL A 142 11.30 -16.19 -13.98
C VAL A 142 11.93 -16.81 -15.23
N ALA A 143 12.53 -16.00 -16.11
CA ALA A 143 13.25 -16.49 -17.27
C ALA A 143 14.43 -17.39 -16.88
N GLY A 144 15.12 -17.09 -15.78
CA GLY A 144 16.20 -17.91 -15.26
C GLY A 144 15.71 -19.30 -14.83
N PHE A 145 14.64 -19.37 -14.03
CA PHE A 145 14.01 -20.64 -13.64
C PHE A 145 13.61 -21.51 -14.83
N LEU A 146 13.18 -20.91 -15.94
CA LEU A 146 12.82 -21.63 -17.17
C LEU A 146 14.04 -22.11 -17.97
N LEU A 147 15.14 -21.35 -17.98
CA LEU A 147 16.34 -21.70 -18.75
C LEU A 147 17.09 -22.90 -18.17
N GLY A 148 17.04 -23.15 -16.86
CA GLY A 148 17.77 -24.26 -16.24
C GLY A 148 17.38 -25.63 -16.81
N PRO A 149 16.09 -26.04 -16.77
CA PRO A 149 15.65 -27.32 -17.31
C PRO A 149 15.84 -27.43 -18.83
N LEU A 150 15.70 -26.33 -19.58
CA LEU A 150 15.95 -26.29 -21.02
C LEU A 150 17.43 -26.52 -21.35
N ALA A 151 18.32 -25.83 -20.63
CA ALA A 151 19.77 -25.98 -20.80
C ALA A 151 20.24 -27.39 -20.40
N ALA A 152 19.68 -27.94 -19.31
CA ALA A 152 19.95 -29.30 -18.86
C ALA A 152 19.54 -30.36 -19.91
N GLY A 153 18.36 -30.21 -20.53
CA GLY A 153 17.89 -31.10 -21.59
C GLY A 153 18.77 -31.08 -22.85
N ILE A 154 19.25 -29.91 -23.26
CA ILE A 154 20.16 -29.75 -24.41
C ILE A 154 21.56 -30.29 -24.08
N ALA A 155 22.03 -30.10 -22.85
CA ALA A 155 23.36 -30.51 -22.42
C ALA A 155 23.47 -31.98 -21.98
N ALA A 156 22.39 -32.75 -22.09
CA ALA A 156 22.33 -34.17 -21.72
C ALA A 156 23.49 -35.05 -22.24
N PRO A 157 24.06 -34.83 -23.46
CA PRO A 157 25.18 -35.63 -23.97
C PRO A 157 26.53 -35.41 -23.27
N PHE A 158 26.71 -34.30 -22.53
CA PHE A 158 28.02 -33.91 -21.98
C PHE A 158 28.25 -34.39 -20.53
N GLY A 159 27.22 -34.98 -19.90
CA GLY A 159 27.28 -35.45 -18.52
C GLY A 159 27.19 -34.33 -17.47
N LEU A 160 26.77 -34.69 -16.26
CA LEU A 160 26.50 -33.74 -15.16
C LEU A 160 27.76 -33.01 -14.64
N ASP A 161 28.95 -33.61 -14.75
CA ASP A 161 30.21 -32.96 -14.36
C ASP A 161 30.49 -31.74 -15.26
N ALA A 162 30.45 -31.94 -16.58
CA ALA A 162 30.72 -30.88 -17.55
C ALA A 162 29.68 -29.76 -17.45
N LEU A 163 28.42 -30.11 -17.20
CA LEU A 163 27.34 -29.14 -17.06
C LEU A 163 27.50 -28.28 -15.80
N PHE A 164 27.80 -28.87 -14.64
CA PHE A 164 28.05 -28.08 -13.44
C PHE A 164 29.33 -27.26 -13.53
N LEU A 165 30.40 -27.79 -14.12
CA LEU A 165 31.63 -27.02 -14.33
C LEU A 165 31.39 -25.85 -15.30
N PHE A 166 30.58 -26.04 -16.34
CA PHE A 166 30.15 -24.96 -17.23
C PHE A 166 29.30 -23.93 -16.49
N GLY A 167 28.32 -24.37 -15.68
CA GLY A 167 27.50 -23.50 -14.84
C GLY A 167 28.34 -22.71 -13.82
N ALA A 168 29.35 -23.32 -13.22
CA ALA A 168 30.30 -22.66 -12.33
C ALA A 168 31.13 -21.61 -13.07
N ALA A 169 31.60 -21.90 -14.28
CA ALA A 169 32.33 -20.95 -15.11
C ALA A 169 31.44 -19.75 -15.49
N VAL A 170 30.20 -19.99 -15.91
CA VAL A 170 29.22 -18.92 -16.20
C VAL A 170 28.96 -18.08 -14.95
N THR A 171 28.74 -18.71 -13.80
CA THR A 171 28.50 -18.04 -12.52
C THR A 171 29.70 -17.17 -12.10
N ALA A 172 30.93 -17.68 -12.28
CA ALA A 172 32.16 -16.95 -12.00
C ALA A 172 32.36 -15.76 -12.95
N VAL A 173 32.10 -15.91 -14.26
CA VAL A 173 32.15 -14.79 -15.23
C VAL A 173 31.11 -13.73 -14.88
N THR A 174 29.90 -14.17 -14.55
CA THR A 174 28.80 -13.30 -14.10
C THR A 174 29.16 -12.53 -12.82
N ALA A 175 29.97 -13.11 -11.92
CA ALA A 175 30.46 -12.43 -10.71
C ALA A 175 31.21 -11.13 -11.05
N PHE A 176 32.07 -11.15 -12.06
CA PHE A 176 32.79 -9.97 -12.53
C PHE A 176 31.87 -9.00 -13.28
N GLY A 177 30.92 -9.54 -14.06
CA GLY A 177 29.88 -8.74 -14.71
C GLY A 177 29.04 -7.93 -13.70
N LEU A 178 28.66 -8.55 -12.58
CA LEU A 178 27.92 -7.88 -11.50
C LEU A 178 28.75 -6.80 -10.80
N ARG A 179 30.05 -7.05 -10.60
CA ARG A 179 30.99 -6.05 -10.08
C ARG A 179 31.08 -4.81 -10.96
N TRP A 180 31.01 -4.98 -12.28
CA TRP A 180 31.02 -3.88 -13.26
C TRP A 180 29.66 -3.22 -13.44
N ALA A 181 28.57 -3.96 -13.25
CA ALA A 181 27.22 -3.42 -13.32
C ALA A 181 27.07 -2.24 -12.34
N VAL A 182 27.48 -2.42 -11.08
CA VAL A 182 27.33 -1.40 -10.02
C VAL A 182 28.50 -0.38 -10.04
N PRO A 183 28.25 0.92 -10.25
CA PRO A 183 29.28 1.98 -10.30
C PRO A 183 30.11 2.13 -9.00
N ARG A 184 31.30 2.76 -9.08
CA ARG A 184 32.28 2.83 -7.97
C ARG A 184 32.08 3.99 -7.01
N ASP A 185 31.49 5.05 -7.51
CA ASP A 185 31.22 6.35 -6.89
C ASP A 185 29.77 6.47 -6.40
N VAL A 186 29.09 5.32 -6.19
CA VAL A 186 27.84 5.29 -5.44
C VAL A 186 28.24 5.16 -3.96
N PRO A 187 28.07 6.21 -3.14
CA PRO A 187 28.31 6.08 -1.71
C PRO A 187 27.40 4.97 -1.14
N PRO A 188 27.83 4.26 -0.08
CA PRO A 188 26.92 3.40 0.66
C PRO A 188 25.68 4.22 1.06
N PRO A 189 24.49 3.61 1.13
CA PRO A 189 23.30 4.32 1.56
C PRO A 189 23.61 5.03 2.89
N VAL A 190 23.51 6.36 2.91
CA VAL A 190 23.46 7.11 4.17
C VAL A 190 22.26 6.55 4.92
N GLU A 191 22.46 6.15 6.18
CA GLU A 191 21.39 5.76 7.09
C GLU A 191 20.31 6.87 7.03
N GLU A 192 19.20 6.59 6.35
CA GLU A 192 17.92 7.17 6.79
C GLU A 192 17.83 6.78 8.26
N GLU A 193 17.72 7.79 9.12
CA GLU A 193 17.66 7.66 10.57
C GLU A 193 16.91 6.39 10.96
N ARG A 194 17.63 5.49 11.61
CA ARG A 194 17.05 4.41 12.40
C ARG A 194 16.11 5.07 13.41
N SER A 195 14.83 5.12 13.05
CA SER A 195 13.78 5.21 14.05
C SER A 195 13.87 3.93 14.89
N ASP A 196 14.24 4.10 16.15
CA ASP A 196 14.35 3.03 17.13
C ASP A 196 12.98 2.35 17.30
N ASP A 197 12.78 1.30 16.52
CA ASP A 197 11.60 0.46 16.51
C ASP A 197 11.84 -0.75 17.43
N THR A 198 11.85 -0.50 18.75
CA THR A 198 11.75 -1.54 19.80
C THR A 198 10.88 -1.11 20.99
N ALA A 199 9.58 -1.31 20.88
CA ALA A 199 8.76 -2.04 21.86
C ALA A 199 7.29 -2.07 21.40
N THR A 200 6.71 -3.26 21.46
CA THR A 200 5.32 -3.68 21.21
C THR A 200 4.29 -3.01 22.14
N GLY A 201 2.98 -2.97 21.87
CA GLY A 201 2.16 -3.79 20.98
C GLY A 201 0.74 -3.22 20.80
N ALA A 202 0.12 -3.52 19.66
CA ALA A 202 -0.82 -4.62 19.42
C ALA A 202 -2.29 -4.20 19.26
N ALA A 203 -2.70 -4.12 18.00
CA ALA A 203 -4.08 -4.19 17.53
C ALA A 203 -4.89 -5.31 18.21
N THR A 204 -6.09 -4.98 18.67
CA THR A 204 -7.17 -5.94 18.99
C THR A 204 -7.91 -6.45 17.74
N GLY A 205 -7.17 -6.60 16.65
CA GLY A 205 -7.51 -7.46 15.51
C GLY A 205 -6.21 -8.07 15.03
N ARG A 206 -6.06 -9.40 15.16
CA ARG A 206 -4.79 -10.11 14.96
C ARG A 206 -4.30 -10.03 13.50
N TRP A 207 -3.74 -8.92 13.05
CA TRP A 207 -3.11 -8.79 11.73
C TRP A 207 -2.09 -9.90 11.49
N TRP A 208 -1.42 -10.34 12.56
CA TRP A 208 -0.50 -11.46 12.54
C TRP A 208 -1.20 -12.77 12.18
N THR A 209 -2.49 -12.97 12.47
CA THR A 209 -3.23 -14.16 12.00
C THR A 209 -3.44 -14.14 10.49
N TRP A 210 -3.61 -12.96 9.87
CA TRP A 210 -3.68 -12.85 8.42
C TRP A 210 -2.31 -13.00 7.76
N VAL A 211 -1.26 -12.42 8.37
CA VAL A 211 0.13 -12.65 7.93
C VAL A 211 0.52 -14.11 8.09
N LEU A 212 0.12 -14.78 9.17
CA LEU A 212 0.33 -16.22 9.36
C LEU A 212 -0.57 -17.05 8.43
N ALA A 213 -1.79 -16.62 8.13
CA ALA A 213 -2.67 -17.35 7.21
C ALA A 213 -2.17 -17.26 5.76
N LEU A 214 -1.77 -16.08 5.31
CA LEU A 214 -1.14 -15.90 4.00
C LEU A 214 0.25 -16.50 3.95
N GLY A 215 1.02 -16.40 5.04
CA GLY A 215 2.30 -17.07 5.20
C GLY A 215 2.14 -18.59 5.16
N ALA A 216 1.11 -19.15 5.79
CA ALA A 216 0.79 -20.58 5.73
C ALA A 216 0.33 -21.01 4.34
N LEU A 217 -0.42 -20.16 3.63
CA LEU A 217 -0.79 -20.38 2.24
C LEU A 217 0.45 -20.40 1.32
N ASP A 218 1.37 -19.45 1.50
CA ASP A 218 2.61 -19.36 0.73
C ASP A 218 3.59 -20.50 1.08
N LEU A 219 3.70 -20.84 2.37
CA LEU A 219 4.43 -22.02 2.85
C LEU A 219 3.87 -23.28 2.19
N PHE A 220 2.55 -23.47 2.17
CA PHE A 220 1.92 -24.62 1.54
C PHE A 220 2.20 -24.69 0.03
N THR A 221 2.14 -23.53 -0.63
CA THR A 221 2.44 -23.35 -2.06
C THR A 221 3.87 -23.81 -2.35
N ASN A 222 4.85 -23.27 -1.62
CA ASN A 222 6.26 -23.63 -1.73
C ASN A 222 6.54 -25.08 -1.36
N LEU A 223 5.95 -25.57 -0.26
CA LEU A 223 6.10 -26.96 0.18
C LEU A 223 5.61 -27.93 -0.89
N THR A 224 4.48 -27.65 -1.52
CA THR A 224 3.91 -28.49 -2.58
C THR A 224 4.81 -28.51 -3.81
N TYR A 225 5.28 -27.34 -4.25
CA TYR A 225 6.17 -27.26 -5.42
C TYR A 225 7.53 -27.92 -5.14
N SER A 226 8.19 -27.57 -4.02
CA SER A 226 9.51 -28.11 -3.67
C SER A 226 9.49 -29.60 -3.31
N ALA A 227 8.36 -30.16 -2.87
CA ALA A 227 8.20 -31.61 -2.75
C ALA A 227 8.30 -32.31 -4.12
N LEU A 228 7.82 -31.67 -5.19
CA LEU A 228 7.82 -32.25 -6.53
C LEU A 228 9.16 -32.11 -7.25
N GLU A 229 10.02 -31.17 -6.83
CA GLU A 229 11.35 -30.96 -7.41
C GLU A 229 12.20 -32.25 -7.45
N PRO A 230 12.31 -33.06 -6.37
CA PRO A 230 12.93 -34.38 -6.42
C PRO A 230 11.96 -35.52 -6.76
N VAL A 231 10.70 -35.48 -6.29
CA VAL A 231 9.77 -36.61 -6.43
C VAL A 231 9.35 -36.85 -7.87
N LEU A 232 9.08 -35.78 -8.64
CA LEU A 232 8.61 -35.93 -10.01
C LEU A 232 9.69 -36.48 -10.96
N PRO A 233 10.97 -36.06 -10.86
CA PRO A 233 12.06 -36.73 -11.57
C PRO A 233 12.23 -38.20 -11.20
N LEU A 234 12.21 -38.56 -9.91
CA LEU A 234 12.30 -39.95 -9.45
C LEU A 234 11.14 -40.79 -10.01
N TYR A 235 9.94 -40.20 -10.03
CA TYR A 235 8.76 -40.84 -10.60
C TYR A 235 8.88 -41.10 -12.10
N LEU A 236 9.28 -40.10 -12.88
CA LEU A 236 9.44 -40.20 -14.32
C LEU A 236 10.59 -41.15 -14.71
N SER A 237 11.65 -41.20 -13.90
CA SER A 237 12.78 -42.10 -14.10
C SER A 237 12.43 -43.56 -13.77
N ALA A 238 11.59 -43.79 -12.77
CA ALA A 238 11.07 -45.13 -12.47
C ALA A 238 10.11 -45.66 -13.56
N ALA A 239 9.57 -44.78 -14.40
CA ALA A 239 8.58 -45.10 -15.44
C ALA A 239 9.18 -45.24 -16.86
N GLY A 240 10.45 -44.89 -17.10
CA GLY A 240 11.06 -44.95 -18.45
C GLY A 240 12.59 -45.08 -18.45
N GLY A 241 13.14 -45.78 -19.45
CA GLY A 241 14.59 -45.93 -19.69
C GLY A 241 15.27 -44.63 -20.18
N GLU A 242 16.35 -44.74 -20.96
CA GLU A 242 17.28 -43.64 -21.36
C GLU A 242 16.65 -42.30 -21.84
N SER A 243 15.36 -42.22 -22.15
CA SER A 243 14.61 -41.00 -22.48
C SER A 243 14.09 -40.19 -21.27
N ALA A 244 14.30 -40.65 -20.03
CA ALA A 244 13.77 -40.02 -18.82
C ALA A 244 14.21 -38.56 -18.62
N ARG A 245 15.48 -38.21 -18.89
CA ARG A 245 16.00 -36.84 -18.73
C ARG A 245 15.30 -35.82 -19.63
N GLY A 246 15.06 -36.20 -20.89
CA GLY A 246 14.34 -35.37 -21.85
C GLY A 246 12.89 -35.15 -21.44
N ALA A 247 12.25 -36.21 -20.93
CA ALA A 247 10.90 -36.13 -20.38
C ALA A 247 10.81 -35.21 -19.16
N ILE A 248 11.73 -35.32 -18.20
CA ILE A 248 11.78 -34.45 -17.01
C ILE A 248 11.97 -32.99 -17.41
N SER A 249 12.93 -32.73 -18.32
CA SER A 249 13.20 -31.38 -18.83
C SER A 249 11.97 -30.76 -19.49
N LEU A 250 11.26 -31.54 -20.32
CA LEU A 250 10.04 -31.10 -21.00
C LEU A 250 8.91 -30.77 -20.00
N VAL A 251 8.67 -31.64 -19.02
CA VAL A 251 7.63 -31.47 -17.99
C VAL A 251 7.88 -30.20 -17.17
N PHE A 252 9.10 -30.01 -16.66
CA PHE A 252 9.43 -28.83 -15.84
C PHE A 252 9.45 -27.54 -16.66
N ALA A 253 10.01 -27.56 -17.88
CA ALA A 253 10.05 -26.37 -18.72
C ALA A 253 8.65 -25.90 -19.13
N THR A 254 7.76 -26.82 -19.50
CA THR A 254 6.37 -26.49 -19.86
C THR A 254 5.55 -26.02 -18.67
N GLY A 255 5.70 -26.65 -17.50
CA GLY A 255 5.06 -26.21 -16.26
C GLY A 255 5.52 -24.82 -15.82
N LEU A 256 6.83 -24.54 -15.82
CA LEU A 256 7.37 -23.23 -15.44
C LEU A 256 7.01 -22.14 -16.46
N ALA A 257 6.93 -22.48 -17.75
CA ALA A 257 6.41 -21.58 -18.77
C ALA A 257 4.95 -21.20 -18.49
N ALA A 258 4.11 -22.19 -18.19
CA ALA A 258 2.72 -21.98 -17.82
C ALA A 258 2.59 -21.11 -16.56
N PHE A 259 3.40 -21.37 -15.52
CA PHE A 259 3.45 -20.54 -14.32
C PHE A 259 3.79 -19.08 -14.65
N GLY A 260 4.81 -18.85 -15.47
CA GLY A 260 5.21 -17.49 -15.88
C GLY A 260 4.12 -16.77 -16.66
N VAL A 261 3.51 -17.44 -17.65
CA VAL A 261 2.43 -16.88 -18.48
C VAL A 261 1.19 -16.61 -17.64
N VAL A 262 0.76 -17.54 -16.80
CA VAL A 262 -0.42 -17.38 -15.94
C VAL A 262 -0.19 -16.33 -14.86
N SER A 263 0.99 -16.28 -14.25
CA SER A 263 1.33 -15.21 -13.29
C SER A 263 1.27 -13.83 -13.96
N TRP A 264 1.75 -13.73 -15.19
CA TRP A 264 1.68 -12.51 -15.99
C TRP A 264 0.24 -12.14 -16.38
N LEU A 265 -0.59 -13.11 -16.79
CA LEU A 265 -2.00 -12.92 -17.13
C LEU A 265 -2.82 -12.53 -15.90
N LEU A 266 -2.80 -13.34 -14.84
CA LEU A 266 -3.54 -13.10 -13.61
C LEU A 266 -3.11 -11.78 -12.95
N GLY A 267 -1.82 -11.46 -12.96
CA GLY A 267 -1.29 -10.18 -12.45
C GLY A 267 -2.02 -8.95 -13.03
N ARG A 268 -2.53 -9.01 -14.26
CA ARG A 268 -3.27 -7.91 -14.92
C ARG A 268 -4.74 -7.84 -14.56
N TYR A 269 -5.35 -8.95 -14.19
CA TYR A 269 -6.78 -9.06 -13.90
C TYR A 269 -7.10 -9.26 -12.42
N THR A 270 -6.06 -9.41 -11.58
CA THR A 270 -6.19 -9.62 -10.14
C THR A 270 -7.07 -8.54 -9.49
N GLY A 271 -6.95 -7.25 -9.84
CA GLY A 271 -7.78 -6.18 -9.27
C GLY A 271 -9.30 -6.44 -9.29
N LYS A 272 -9.79 -7.21 -10.27
CA LYS A 272 -11.21 -7.58 -10.43
C LYS A 272 -11.58 -8.91 -9.76
N LEU A 273 -10.58 -9.68 -9.33
CA LEU A 273 -10.73 -11.01 -8.71
C LEU A 273 -10.41 -10.92 -7.21
N GLY A 274 -11.37 -11.21 -6.35
CA GLY A 274 -11.15 -11.22 -4.91
C GLY A 274 -10.11 -12.27 -4.50
N LEU A 275 -9.25 -11.94 -3.51
CA LEU A 275 -8.17 -12.83 -3.02
C LEU A 275 -8.66 -14.24 -2.67
N VAL A 276 -9.83 -14.34 -2.03
CA VAL A 276 -10.42 -15.64 -1.66
C VAL A 276 -10.83 -16.45 -2.89
N ALA A 277 -11.34 -15.79 -3.94
CA ALA A 277 -11.69 -16.48 -5.19
C ALA A 277 -10.42 -17.00 -5.89
N LEU A 278 -9.36 -16.19 -5.91
CA LEU A 278 -8.07 -16.58 -6.46
C LEU A 278 -7.42 -17.72 -5.68
N ALA A 279 -7.49 -17.69 -4.34
CA ALA A 279 -7.05 -18.79 -3.47
C ALA A 279 -7.78 -20.10 -3.79
N ARG A 280 -9.11 -20.04 -3.96
CA ARG A 280 -9.93 -21.22 -4.25
C ARG A 280 -9.60 -21.81 -5.62
N VAL A 281 -9.49 -20.96 -6.64
CA VAL A 281 -9.09 -21.40 -7.99
C VAL A 281 -7.70 -22.02 -7.92
N GLY A 282 -6.75 -21.35 -7.26
CA GLY A 282 -5.39 -21.86 -7.08
C GLY A 282 -5.34 -23.24 -6.42
N LEU A 283 -6.02 -23.42 -5.29
CA LEU A 283 -6.06 -24.70 -4.57
C LEU A 283 -6.80 -25.79 -5.36
N ALA A 284 -7.85 -25.44 -6.12
CA ALA A 284 -8.57 -26.38 -6.96
C ALA A 284 -7.69 -26.89 -8.12
N PHE A 285 -7.00 -25.99 -8.83
CA PHE A 285 -6.06 -26.37 -9.89
C PHE A 285 -4.88 -27.17 -9.32
N ALA A 286 -4.36 -26.81 -8.14
CA ALA A 286 -3.30 -27.57 -7.48
C ALA A 286 -3.74 -28.99 -7.10
N ALA A 287 -4.95 -29.14 -6.56
CA ALA A 287 -5.52 -30.45 -6.24
C ALA A 287 -5.77 -31.31 -7.48
N VAL A 288 -6.38 -30.73 -8.54
CA VAL A 288 -6.63 -31.45 -9.80
C VAL A 288 -5.31 -31.86 -10.46
N GLY A 289 -4.33 -30.97 -10.52
CA GLY A 289 -3.02 -31.26 -11.11
C GLY A 289 -2.30 -32.40 -10.39
N THR A 290 -2.24 -32.37 -9.06
CA THR A 290 -1.58 -33.42 -8.26
C THR A 290 -2.33 -34.76 -8.27
N VAL A 291 -3.66 -34.76 -8.19
CA VAL A 291 -4.46 -36.00 -8.37
C VAL A 291 -4.31 -36.56 -9.79
N GLY A 292 -4.21 -35.68 -10.79
CA GLY A 292 -3.92 -36.07 -12.17
C GLY A 292 -2.56 -36.75 -12.33
N LEU A 293 -1.53 -36.30 -11.59
CA LEU A 293 -0.21 -36.96 -11.56
C LEU A 293 -0.30 -38.40 -11.04
N TYR A 294 -1.14 -38.67 -10.02
CA TYR A 294 -1.39 -40.03 -9.54
C TYR A 294 -2.00 -40.94 -10.63
N ALA A 295 -2.97 -40.40 -11.39
CA ALA A 295 -3.68 -41.14 -12.43
C ALA A 295 -2.88 -41.31 -13.74
N SER A 296 -1.75 -40.61 -13.88
CA SER A 296 -0.99 -40.54 -15.13
C SER A 296 0.26 -41.41 -15.08
N ALA A 297 0.40 -42.36 -16.01
CA ALA A 297 1.60 -43.20 -16.13
C ALA A 297 2.54 -42.78 -17.28
N GLU A 298 2.04 -41.99 -18.23
CA GLU A 298 2.76 -41.56 -19.43
C GLU A 298 3.24 -40.11 -19.33
N VAL A 299 4.34 -39.78 -20.02
CA VAL A 299 5.01 -38.48 -19.96
C VAL A 299 4.09 -37.31 -20.34
N TRP A 300 3.28 -37.45 -21.40
CA TRP A 300 2.41 -36.38 -21.88
C TRP A 300 1.26 -36.06 -20.91
N PRO A 301 0.49 -37.05 -20.41
CA PRO A 301 -0.47 -36.83 -19.32
C PRO A 301 0.17 -36.22 -18.06
N VAL A 302 1.37 -36.67 -17.68
CA VAL A 302 2.13 -36.08 -16.56
C VAL A 302 2.45 -34.62 -16.81
N ALA A 303 2.92 -34.26 -18.01
CA ALA A 303 3.21 -32.87 -18.39
C ALA A 303 1.95 -31.99 -18.31
N VAL A 304 0.81 -32.46 -18.83
CA VAL A 304 -0.46 -31.72 -18.77
C VAL A 304 -0.92 -31.51 -17.33
N CYS A 305 -0.86 -32.55 -16.50
CA CYS A 305 -1.24 -32.46 -15.09
C CYS A 305 -0.31 -31.52 -14.31
N PHE A 306 0.99 -31.56 -14.61
CA PHE A 306 1.96 -30.64 -14.01
C PHE A 306 1.73 -29.19 -14.46
N VAL A 307 1.35 -28.95 -15.71
CA VAL A 307 0.93 -27.62 -16.18
C VAL A 307 -0.30 -27.13 -15.39
N VAL A 308 -1.33 -27.96 -15.23
CA VAL A 308 -2.54 -27.62 -14.44
C VAL A 308 -2.17 -27.27 -13.00
N LEU A 309 -1.27 -28.03 -12.38
CA LEU A 309 -0.73 -27.71 -11.06
C LEU A 309 -0.05 -26.34 -11.06
N MET A 310 0.84 -26.07 -12.02
CA MET A 310 1.60 -24.82 -12.10
C MET A 310 0.72 -23.58 -12.34
N VAL A 311 -0.41 -23.74 -13.04
CA VAL A 311 -1.46 -22.71 -13.12
C VAL A 311 -2.06 -22.41 -11.74
N GLY A 312 -2.32 -23.46 -10.95
CA GLY A 312 -2.77 -23.32 -9.57
C GLY A 312 -1.74 -22.63 -8.67
N GLN A 313 -0.47 -23.04 -8.78
CA GLN A 313 0.66 -22.44 -8.06
C GLN A 313 0.81 -20.95 -8.36
N ALA A 314 0.67 -20.54 -9.64
CA ALA A 314 0.70 -19.13 -10.03
C ALA A 314 -0.39 -18.29 -9.36
N ALA A 315 -1.62 -18.83 -9.29
CA ALA A 315 -2.73 -18.15 -8.61
C ALA A 315 -2.50 -18.03 -7.09
N LEU A 316 -1.97 -19.09 -6.45
CA LEU A 316 -1.67 -19.08 -5.00
C LEU A 316 -0.54 -18.12 -4.65
N TYR A 317 0.55 -18.18 -5.42
CA TYR A 317 1.70 -17.27 -5.30
C TYR A 317 1.27 -15.80 -5.38
N LEU A 318 0.42 -15.46 -6.36
CA LEU A 318 -0.14 -14.11 -6.48
C LEU A 318 -1.07 -13.76 -5.33
N THR A 319 -1.88 -14.70 -4.86
CA THR A 319 -2.80 -14.49 -3.73
C THR A 319 -2.04 -14.15 -2.45
N ALA A 320 -1.00 -14.93 -2.11
CA ALA A 320 -0.21 -14.71 -0.92
C ALA A 320 0.52 -13.36 -0.97
N ARG A 321 1.22 -13.07 -2.07
CA ARG A 321 1.98 -11.82 -2.21
C ARG A 321 1.12 -10.58 -2.29
N ARG A 322 -0.02 -10.65 -2.98
CA ARG A 322 -0.97 -9.54 -3.02
C ARG A 322 -1.66 -9.34 -1.67
N GLY A 323 -2.07 -10.41 -1.00
CA GLY A 323 -2.65 -10.32 0.34
C GLY A 323 -1.70 -9.66 1.34
N VAL A 324 -0.39 -9.95 1.26
CA VAL A 324 0.62 -9.28 2.08
C VAL A 324 0.78 -7.80 1.70
N VAL A 325 0.67 -7.45 0.41
CA VAL A 325 0.69 -6.05 -0.04
C VAL A 325 -0.58 -5.28 0.34
N GLU A 326 -1.75 -5.90 0.33
CA GLU A 326 -3.01 -5.30 0.80
C GLU A 326 -3.04 -5.17 2.32
N LEU A 327 -2.45 -6.13 3.06
CA LEU A 327 -2.17 -5.98 4.49
C LEU A 327 -1.14 -4.88 4.75
N ARG A 328 -0.14 -4.71 3.88
CA ARG A 328 0.90 -3.68 3.98
C ARG A 328 0.31 -2.27 3.95
N SER A 329 -0.75 -2.02 3.17
CA SER A 329 -1.47 -0.74 3.22
C SER A 329 -2.18 -0.49 4.57
N ALA A 330 -2.29 -1.51 5.42
CA ALA A 330 -2.98 -1.47 6.70
C ALA A 330 -2.07 -1.76 7.92
N MET A 331 -0.73 -1.79 7.77
CA MET A 331 0.21 -2.22 8.82
C MET A 331 1.33 -1.21 9.13
N THR A 332 1.60 -1.01 10.42
CA THR A 332 2.60 -0.05 10.95
C THR A 332 4.04 -0.59 10.99
N ARG A 333 4.26 -1.91 11.14
CA ARG A 333 5.62 -2.53 11.15
C ARG A 333 5.96 -3.27 9.85
N GLN A 334 6.30 -2.51 8.82
CA GLN A 334 6.41 -2.99 7.43
C GLN A 334 7.57 -3.98 7.18
N GLY A 335 8.74 -3.77 7.80
CA GLY A 335 9.93 -4.61 7.57
C GLY A 335 9.88 -5.98 8.26
N LYS A 336 9.35 -6.03 9.49
CA LYS A 336 9.24 -7.27 10.30
C LYS A 336 8.20 -8.24 9.72
N ALA A 337 7.13 -7.73 9.11
CA ALA A 337 6.09 -8.55 8.49
C ALA A 337 6.56 -9.25 7.21
N PHE A 338 7.30 -8.56 6.33
CA PHE A 338 7.94 -9.20 5.16
C PHE A 338 9.04 -10.16 5.56
N GLY A 339 9.83 -9.84 6.59
CA GLY A 339 10.84 -10.75 7.14
C GLY A 339 10.23 -12.03 7.71
N LEU A 340 9.14 -11.93 8.49
CA LEU A 340 8.41 -13.08 9.03
C LEU A 340 7.69 -13.87 7.93
N PHE A 341 7.03 -13.19 6.98
CA PHE A 341 6.40 -13.83 5.83
C PHE A 341 7.42 -14.57 4.96
N GLY A 342 8.57 -13.95 4.66
CA GLY A 342 9.67 -14.57 3.91
C GLY A 342 10.24 -15.79 4.63
N LEU A 343 10.48 -15.68 5.94
CA LEU A 343 10.96 -16.81 6.76
C LEU A 343 9.96 -17.97 6.77
N VAL A 344 8.67 -17.69 6.95
CA VAL A 344 7.61 -18.72 6.92
C VAL A 344 7.47 -19.33 5.52
N SER A 345 7.57 -18.52 4.47
CA SER A 345 7.55 -18.95 3.07
C SER A 345 8.71 -19.90 2.75
N ASP A 346 9.93 -19.58 3.21
CA ASP A 346 11.14 -20.35 2.92
C ASP A 346 11.20 -21.69 3.68
N ILE A 347 10.50 -21.85 4.80
CA ILE A 347 10.35 -23.15 5.48
C ILE A 347 9.73 -24.20 4.55
N GLY A 348 8.80 -23.79 3.68
CA GLY A 348 8.21 -24.68 2.66
C GLY A 348 9.26 -25.26 1.71
N ASN A 349 10.22 -24.44 1.28
CA ASN A 349 11.30 -24.84 0.37
C ASN A 349 12.30 -25.81 1.04
N ILE A 350 12.42 -25.77 2.37
CA ILE A 350 13.30 -26.66 3.14
C ILE A 350 12.62 -28.01 3.41
N LEU A 351 11.37 -27.98 3.87
CA LEU A 351 10.64 -29.19 4.27
C LEU A 351 10.06 -29.96 3.09
N GLY A 352 9.68 -29.27 2.01
CA GLY A 352 9.06 -29.85 0.82
C GLY A 352 9.83 -31.05 0.28
N PRO A 353 11.13 -30.92 -0.08
CA PRO A 353 11.90 -32.02 -0.65
C PRO A 353 11.98 -33.24 0.29
N LEU A 354 12.18 -33.01 1.60
CA LEU A 354 12.31 -34.06 2.61
C LEU A 354 11.00 -34.83 2.79
N LEU A 355 9.88 -34.11 2.98
CA LEU A 355 8.57 -34.71 3.16
C LEU A 355 8.07 -35.38 1.89
N GLY A 356 8.32 -34.76 0.74
CA GLY A 356 7.94 -35.30 -0.58
C GLY A 356 8.60 -36.64 -0.83
N VAL A 357 9.93 -36.73 -0.68
CA VAL A 357 10.65 -37.97 -0.93
C VAL A 357 10.32 -39.04 0.12
N ALA A 358 10.28 -38.69 1.41
CA ALA A 358 9.89 -39.66 2.44
C ALA A 358 8.49 -40.25 2.20
N LEU A 359 7.53 -39.40 1.79
CA LEU A 359 6.19 -39.84 1.44
C LEU A 359 6.18 -40.70 0.17
N TYR A 360 6.99 -40.36 -0.84
CA TYR A 360 7.13 -41.14 -2.06
C TYR A 360 7.78 -42.51 -1.80
N GLU A 361 8.80 -42.61 -0.95
CA GLU A 361 9.40 -43.90 -0.57
C GLU A 361 8.40 -44.80 0.19
N LEU A 362 7.57 -44.22 1.05
CA LEU A 362 6.57 -44.96 1.83
C LEU A 362 5.36 -45.40 1.00
N THR A 363 4.96 -44.61 0.00
CA THR A 363 3.63 -44.76 -0.62
C THR A 363 3.66 -44.80 -2.16
N GLY A 364 4.82 -44.62 -2.78
CA GLY A 364 4.97 -44.54 -4.22
C GLY A 364 4.11 -43.43 -4.83
N ARG A 365 3.38 -43.76 -5.91
CA ARG A 365 2.49 -42.81 -6.61
C ARG A 365 1.39 -42.23 -5.72
N VAL A 366 1.00 -42.92 -4.64
CA VAL A 366 -0.03 -42.45 -3.70
C VAL A 366 0.38 -41.14 -3.00
N SER A 367 1.67 -40.82 -2.94
CA SER A 367 2.17 -39.53 -2.48
C SER A 367 1.52 -38.34 -3.19
N PHE A 368 1.30 -38.42 -4.51
CA PHE A 368 0.62 -37.37 -5.28
C PHE A 368 -0.84 -37.19 -4.86
N LEU A 369 -1.53 -38.30 -4.54
CA LEU A 369 -2.91 -38.28 -4.03
C LEU A 369 -2.98 -37.65 -2.64
N VAL A 370 -2.01 -37.93 -1.77
CA VAL A 370 -1.90 -37.34 -0.43
C VAL A 370 -1.66 -35.84 -0.52
N ILE A 371 -0.73 -35.38 -1.36
CA ILE A 371 -0.46 -33.95 -1.59
C ILE A 371 -1.71 -33.26 -2.18
N GLY A 372 -2.41 -33.91 -3.10
CA GLY A 372 -3.67 -33.40 -3.67
C GLY A 372 -4.82 -33.34 -2.65
N ALA A 373 -4.93 -34.34 -1.77
CA ALA A 373 -5.92 -34.36 -0.70
C ALA A 373 -5.68 -33.23 0.31
N LEU A 374 -4.42 -32.93 0.65
CA LEU A 374 -4.07 -31.78 1.50
C LEU A 374 -4.47 -30.44 0.84
N SER A 375 -4.24 -30.30 -0.47
CA SER A 375 -4.69 -29.13 -1.24
C SER A 375 -6.22 -28.98 -1.22
N GLY A 376 -6.95 -30.10 -1.34
CA GLY A 376 -8.41 -30.15 -1.26
C GLY A 376 -8.97 -29.84 0.12
N LEU A 377 -8.33 -30.33 1.19
CA LEU A 377 -8.72 -30.02 2.58
C LEU A 377 -8.55 -28.53 2.89
N LEU A 378 -7.44 -27.94 2.45
CA LEU A 378 -7.20 -26.51 2.59
C LEU A 378 -8.21 -25.68 1.79
N LEU A 379 -8.61 -26.14 0.60
CA LEU A 379 -9.69 -25.52 -0.19
C LEU A 379 -11.01 -25.50 0.56
N VAL A 380 -11.39 -26.61 1.21
CA VAL A 380 -12.61 -26.71 2.03
C VAL A 380 -12.54 -25.74 3.22
N ALA A 381 -11.40 -25.64 3.89
CA ALA A 381 -11.20 -24.70 5.00
C ALA A 381 -11.35 -23.23 4.56
N VAL A 382 -10.73 -22.85 3.43
CA VAL A 382 -10.85 -21.51 2.83
C VAL A 382 -12.30 -21.23 2.37
N ALA A 383 -12.99 -22.24 1.84
CA ALA A 383 -14.38 -22.13 1.43
C ALA A 383 -15.33 -21.92 2.62
N ALA A 384 -15.10 -22.62 3.73
CA ALA A 384 -15.89 -22.51 4.96
C ALA A 384 -15.68 -21.16 5.67
N GLY A 385 -14.45 -20.65 5.73
CA GLY A 385 -14.13 -19.35 6.33
C GLY A 385 -14.82 -18.17 5.63
N ALA A 386 -14.90 -18.18 4.30
CA ALA A 386 -15.52 -17.07 3.57
C ALA A 386 -17.06 -17.04 3.65
N ARG A 387 -17.73 -18.16 3.97
CA ARG A 387 -19.20 -18.16 4.19
C ARG A 387 -19.58 -17.45 5.49
N ARG A 388 -18.69 -17.44 6.50
CA ARG A 388 -18.85 -16.68 7.75
C ARG A 388 -18.55 -15.18 7.59
N SER A 389 -17.88 -14.78 6.51
CA SER A 389 -17.38 -13.42 6.28
C SER A 389 -18.32 -12.56 5.41
N ARG A 390 -19.54 -13.03 5.08
CA ARG A 390 -20.51 -12.29 4.25
C ARG A 390 -21.16 -11.08 4.95
N ALA A 391 -20.94 -10.92 6.25
CA ALA A 391 -21.13 -9.65 6.94
C ALA A 391 -19.76 -8.95 6.99
N VAL A 392 -19.42 -8.22 5.93
CA VAL A 392 -18.35 -7.23 5.99
C VAL A 392 -19.06 -5.92 6.36
N PRO A 393 -18.90 -5.41 7.59
CA PRO A 393 -19.25 -4.03 7.87
C PRO A 393 -18.43 -3.15 6.94
N SER A 394 -18.95 -1.97 6.53
CA SER A 394 -18.05 -0.93 6.00
C SER A 394 -16.87 -0.77 6.97
N PRO A 395 -15.66 -0.40 6.51
CA PRO A 395 -14.56 -0.14 7.42
C PRO A 395 -15.00 0.98 8.36
N ARG A 396 -15.53 0.61 9.53
CA ARG A 396 -15.58 1.48 10.68
C ARG A 396 -14.12 1.80 10.97
N VAL A 397 -13.83 3.10 11.05
CA VAL A 397 -12.63 3.63 11.67
C VAL A 397 -12.36 2.82 12.93
N ALA A 398 -11.13 2.38 13.15
CA ALA A 398 -10.78 1.65 14.36
C ALA A 398 -11.16 2.52 15.57
N ASP A 399 -12.18 2.07 16.29
CA ASP A 399 -13.06 2.83 17.20
C ASP A 399 -12.46 3.02 18.62
N GLY A 400 -11.13 3.06 18.74
CA GLY A 400 -10.47 3.17 20.05
C GLY A 400 -10.54 4.59 20.62
N ASP A 401 -10.23 5.58 19.77
CA ASP A 401 -10.04 6.97 20.19
C ASP A 401 -11.16 7.91 19.72
N VAL A 402 -11.98 7.47 18.75
CA VAL A 402 -13.15 8.23 18.29
C VAL A 402 -14.21 8.21 19.38
N ARG A 403 -14.46 9.38 19.96
CA ARG A 403 -15.53 9.59 20.94
C ARG A 403 -16.77 10.07 20.22
N THR A 404 -17.93 9.74 20.79
CA THR A 404 -19.21 10.24 20.30
C THR A 404 -19.96 10.91 21.45
N VAL A 405 -20.65 11.99 21.12
CA VAL A 405 -21.51 12.70 22.08
C VAL A 405 -22.76 13.20 21.36
N VAL A 406 -23.92 13.07 22.01
CA VAL A 406 -25.17 13.64 21.52
C VAL A 406 -25.25 15.07 22.05
N LEU A 407 -25.14 16.06 21.17
CA LEU A 407 -25.14 17.48 21.54
C LEU A 407 -26.52 18.12 21.42
N PHE A 408 -27.38 17.54 20.58
CA PHE A 408 -28.75 18.01 20.35
C PHE A 408 -29.67 16.80 20.36
N ASP A 409 -30.72 16.85 21.18
CA ASP A 409 -31.72 15.81 21.35
C ASP A 409 -33.12 16.34 21.02
N ASP A 410 -34.16 15.53 21.23
CA ASP A 410 -35.53 15.94 20.91
C ASP A 410 -36.04 17.09 21.79
N ALA A 411 -35.43 17.33 22.96
CA ALA A 411 -35.78 18.43 23.86
C ALA A 411 -35.05 19.73 23.52
N ASN A 412 -33.84 19.63 22.97
CA ASN A 412 -33.02 20.75 22.52
C ASN A 412 -32.44 20.45 21.13
N PRO A 413 -33.26 20.50 20.06
CA PRO A 413 -32.82 20.16 18.71
C PRO A 413 -31.89 21.22 18.13
N LEU A 414 -31.08 20.84 17.14
CA LEU A 414 -30.28 21.80 16.37
C LEU A 414 -31.20 22.58 15.43
N GLU A 415 -31.31 23.89 15.65
CA GLU A 415 -31.94 24.83 14.73
C GLU A 415 -31.01 25.11 13.55
N LEU A 416 -31.40 24.67 12.36
CA LEU A 416 -30.61 24.83 11.14
C LEU A 416 -30.84 26.21 10.52
N GLU A 417 -29.88 26.69 9.73
CA GLU A 417 -29.99 27.91 8.93
C GLU A 417 -31.20 27.90 7.97
N SER A 418 -31.64 26.71 7.57
CA SER A 418 -32.87 26.52 6.78
C SER A 418 -34.18 26.76 7.54
N GLY A 419 -34.12 26.97 8.87
CA GLY A 419 -35.29 27.07 9.76
C GLY A 419 -35.92 25.73 10.13
N ARG A 420 -35.29 24.61 9.74
CA ARG A 420 -35.68 23.26 10.16
C ARG A 420 -34.90 22.85 11.41
N THR A 421 -35.45 21.90 12.16
CA THR A 421 -34.77 21.28 13.29
C THR A 421 -34.17 19.93 12.92
N LEU A 422 -33.07 19.56 13.58
CA LEU A 422 -32.44 18.24 13.48
C LEU A 422 -32.15 17.68 14.87
N ALA A 423 -32.68 16.49 15.14
CA ALA A 423 -32.42 15.70 16.34
C ALA A 423 -32.60 14.19 16.07
N PRO A 424 -31.85 13.30 16.77
CA PRO A 424 -30.68 13.63 17.57
C PRO A 424 -29.45 13.91 16.70
N VAL A 425 -28.58 14.83 17.14
CA VAL A 425 -27.28 15.10 16.51
C VAL A 425 -26.18 14.51 17.38
N THR A 426 -25.59 13.41 16.89
CA THR A 426 -24.39 12.80 17.44
C THR A 426 -23.18 13.38 16.72
N VAL A 427 -22.17 13.83 17.45
CA VAL A 427 -20.89 14.30 16.91
C VAL A 427 -19.81 13.30 17.26
N ALA A 428 -19.09 12.84 16.24
CA ALA A 428 -17.88 12.03 16.40
C ALA A 428 -16.65 12.94 16.41
N TYR A 429 -15.77 12.77 17.38
CA TYR A 429 -14.59 13.60 17.57
C TYR A 429 -13.42 12.83 18.22
N GLU A 430 -12.22 13.35 18.04
CA GLU A 430 -10.99 12.86 18.64
C GLU A 430 -10.27 14.01 19.36
N THR A 431 -9.49 13.66 20.39
CA THR A 431 -8.72 14.63 21.19
C THR A 431 -7.28 14.19 21.39
N TYR A 432 -6.32 15.10 21.27
CA TYR A 432 -4.88 14.82 21.42
C TYR A 432 -4.27 15.73 22.48
N GLY A 433 -3.32 15.23 23.27
CA GLY A 433 -2.68 15.99 24.35
C GLY A 433 -3.55 16.10 25.60
N GLU A 434 -3.07 16.86 26.58
CA GLU A 434 -3.74 17.11 27.85
C GLU A 434 -4.22 18.56 27.94
N LEU A 435 -5.45 18.74 28.41
CA LEU A 435 -6.03 20.07 28.65
C LEU A 435 -5.45 20.64 29.95
N ASP A 436 -4.86 21.83 29.88
CA ASP A 436 -4.28 22.49 31.05
C ASP A 436 -5.34 22.82 32.10
N ASP A 437 -4.91 23.01 33.36
CA ASP A 437 -5.81 23.36 34.48
C ASP A 437 -6.65 24.62 34.22
N ASP A 438 -6.07 25.61 33.52
CA ASP A 438 -6.74 26.84 33.10
C ASP A 438 -7.47 26.73 31.75
N ARG A 439 -7.39 25.55 31.11
CA ARG A 439 -8.01 25.18 29.83
C ARG A 439 -7.63 26.10 28.66
N SER A 440 -6.52 26.83 28.77
CA SER A 440 -6.11 27.85 27.79
C SER A 440 -5.38 27.29 26.57
N ASN A 441 -4.92 26.04 26.61
CA ASN A 441 -4.09 25.42 25.56
C ASN A 441 -4.89 24.67 24.46
N ALA A 442 -6.22 24.80 24.43
CA ALA A 442 -7.06 24.02 23.52
C ALA A 442 -7.08 24.56 22.08
N ILE A 443 -6.86 23.71 21.08
CA ILE A 443 -6.92 24.05 19.65
C ILE A 443 -8.02 23.23 18.97
N PHE A 444 -8.92 23.89 18.24
CA PHE A 444 -9.93 23.21 17.43
C PHE A 444 -9.53 23.13 15.95
N ILE A 445 -9.60 21.92 15.38
CA ILE A 445 -9.30 21.65 13.97
C ILE A 445 -10.58 21.35 13.19
N CYS A 446 -10.88 22.21 12.21
CA CYS A 446 -11.94 22.00 11.23
C CYS A 446 -11.36 21.29 9.99
N HIS A 447 -11.83 20.06 9.70
CA HIS A 447 -11.34 19.28 8.56
C HIS A 447 -11.92 19.75 7.21
N ALA A 448 -11.24 19.39 6.11
CA ALA A 448 -11.65 19.68 4.73
C ALA A 448 -12.77 18.75 4.21
N LEU A 449 -13.27 18.96 2.98
CA LEU A 449 -14.43 18.26 2.40
C LEU A 449 -14.44 16.74 2.60
N THR A 450 -13.29 16.07 2.41
CA THR A 450 -13.16 14.61 2.49
C THR A 450 -12.29 14.14 3.66
N GLY A 451 -12.12 14.99 4.66
CA GLY A 451 -11.47 14.66 5.94
C GLY A 451 -12.42 13.97 6.92
N ASP A 452 -11.92 13.73 8.13
CA ASP A 452 -12.66 13.17 9.26
C ASP A 452 -12.07 13.72 10.59
N SER A 453 -12.48 13.19 11.74
CA SER A 453 -11.99 13.57 13.07
C SER A 453 -10.52 13.25 13.33
N HIS A 454 -9.79 12.64 12.38
CA HIS A 454 -8.50 12.00 12.63
C HIS A 454 -7.31 12.73 11.96
N PRO A 455 -6.90 13.91 12.46
CA PRO A 455 -5.83 14.70 11.88
C PRO A 455 -4.44 14.08 12.08
N ALA A 456 -4.23 13.28 13.13
CA ALA A 456 -2.97 12.61 13.46
C ALA A 456 -3.21 11.24 14.10
N ALA A 457 -2.18 10.39 14.09
CA ALA A 457 -2.19 9.13 14.83
C ALA A 457 -2.13 9.40 16.35
N HIS A 458 -3.01 8.79 17.15
CA HIS A 458 -2.96 8.88 18.62
C HIS A 458 -1.78 8.14 19.23
N HIS A 459 -1.42 7.02 18.62
CA HIS A 459 -0.34 6.15 19.06
C HIS A 459 0.34 5.51 17.85
N PRO A 460 1.56 4.96 17.98
CA PRO A 460 2.30 4.40 16.85
C PRO A 460 1.58 3.30 16.06
N ASP A 461 0.57 2.66 16.66
CA ASP A 461 -0.27 1.61 16.06
C ASP A 461 -1.54 2.14 15.36
N ASP A 462 -1.79 3.45 15.40
CA ASP A 462 -2.95 4.10 14.79
C ASP A 462 -2.71 4.38 13.29
N ARG A 463 -3.77 4.56 12.51
CA ARG A 463 -3.66 4.92 11.09
C ARG A 463 -3.00 6.30 10.95
N PRO A 464 -2.36 6.61 9.81
CA PRO A 464 -1.88 7.96 9.58
C PRO A 464 -3.05 8.94 9.47
N GLY A 465 -2.96 10.03 10.24
CA GLY A 465 -3.90 11.14 10.14
C GLY A 465 -3.78 11.94 8.84
N TRP A 466 -4.87 12.60 8.45
CA TRP A 466 -4.92 13.39 7.21
C TRP A 466 -4.08 14.66 7.29
N TRP A 467 -3.69 15.12 8.48
CA TRP A 467 -2.87 16.31 8.70
C TRP A 467 -1.56 16.04 9.46
N ARG A 468 -0.96 14.86 9.27
CA ARG A 468 0.25 14.38 9.98
C ARG A 468 1.49 15.29 9.97
N HIS A 469 1.57 16.25 9.05
CA HIS A 469 2.68 17.23 8.99
C HIS A 469 2.39 18.47 9.83
N MET A 470 1.11 18.67 10.21
CA MET A 470 0.63 19.77 11.04
C MET A 470 0.49 19.35 12.50
N VAL A 471 -0.06 18.16 12.76
CA VAL A 471 -0.36 17.65 14.10
C VAL A 471 0.51 16.44 14.44
N GLY A 472 1.20 16.50 15.59
CA GLY A 472 2.07 15.44 16.09
C GLY A 472 3.29 15.99 16.84
N SER A 473 4.04 15.11 17.51
CA SER A 473 5.24 15.53 18.25
C SER A 473 6.26 16.22 17.33
N GLY A 474 6.71 17.41 17.71
CA GLY A 474 7.60 18.26 16.91
C GLY A 474 6.95 18.93 15.69
N CYS A 475 5.65 18.74 15.46
CA CYS A 475 4.89 19.46 14.42
C CYS A 475 4.40 20.83 14.95
N PRO A 476 3.90 21.73 14.09
CA PRO A 476 3.40 23.04 14.54
C PRO A 476 2.31 22.95 15.63
N VAL A 477 1.41 21.98 15.51
CA VAL A 477 0.41 21.63 16.52
C VAL A 477 0.90 20.39 17.25
N ASP A 478 1.68 20.62 18.29
CA ASP A 478 2.28 19.56 19.10
C ASP A 478 1.36 19.16 20.28
N PRO A 479 0.87 17.90 20.35
CA PRO A 479 0.07 17.42 21.48
C PRO A 479 0.81 17.44 22.83
N ASP A 480 2.14 17.55 22.84
CA ASP A 480 2.92 17.76 24.07
C ASP A 480 2.73 19.18 24.63
N ARG A 481 2.09 20.09 23.87
CA ARG A 481 1.89 21.51 24.22
C ARG A 481 0.43 21.96 24.17
N TYR A 482 -0.40 21.31 23.36
CA TYR A 482 -1.77 21.74 23.10
C TYR A 482 -2.75 20.59 23.27
N PHE A 483 -3.94 20.91 23.78
CA PHE A 483 -5.09 20.02 23.74
C PHE A 483 -5.83 20.19 22.41
N VAL A 484 -5.63 19.28 21.48
CA VAL A 484 -6.21 19.36 20.13
C VAL A 484 -7.55 18.66 20.10
N VAL A 485 -8.58 19.30 19.54
CA VAL A 485 -9.91 18.72 19.30
C VAL A 485 -10.17 18.73 17.79
N CYS A 486 -10.56 17.59 17.23
CA CYS A 486 -11.02 17.51 15.84
C CYS A 486 -12.30 16.70 15.77
N ALA A 487 -13.36 17.31 15.23
CA ALA A 487 -14.66 16.67 15.06
C ALA A 487 -14.95 16.38 13.59
N ASN A 488 -15.54 15.22 13.30
CA ASN A 488 -16.13 14.98 12.00
C ASN A 488 -17.34 15.92 11.82
N VAL A 489 -17.42 16.55 10.65
CA VAL A 489 -18.39 17.60 10.36
C VAL A 489 -19.82 17.08 10.28
N LEU A 490 -20.80 17.94 10.61
CA LEU A 490 -22.22 17.69 10.36
C LEU A 490 -22.47 17.38 8.88
N ALA A 491 -23.31 16.40 8.58
CA ALA A 491 -23.51 15.82 7.25
C ALA A 491 -22.31 15.08 6.63
N GLY A 492 -21.22 14.87 7.39
CA GLY A 492 -20.17 13.94 7.04
C GLY A 492 -20.63 12.47 7.15
N CYS A 493 -19.73 11.55 6.81
CA CYS A 493 -20.00 10.10 6.82
C CYS A 493 -19.08 9.29 7.75
N SER A 494 -18.32 9.96 8.62
CA SER A 494 -17.38 9.33 9.55
C SER A 494 -17.80 9.51 11.01
N GLY A 495 -19.04 9.12 11.33
CA GLY A 495 -19.56 9.02 12.71
C GLY A 495 -20.54 10.12 13.12
N THR A 496 -20.31 11.37 12.72
CA THR A 496 -21.26 12.48 12.99
C THR A 496 -22.56 12.31 12.19
N THR A 497 -23.68 12.75 12.75
CA THR A 497 -25.00 12.72 12.11
C THR A 497 -24.95 13.30 10.70
N GLY A 498 -25.37 12.50 9.71
CA GLY A 498 -25.41 12.87 8.31
C GLY A 498 -26.35 11.99 7.48
N PRO A 499 -26.30 12.08 6.14
CA PRO A 499 -27.19 11.34 5.24
C PRO A 499 -27.14 9.82 5.41
N THR A 500 -26.04 9.27 5.92
CA THR A 500 -25.88 7.83 6.19
C THR A 500 -26.40 7.41 7.56
N SER A 501 -26.68 8.37 8.46
CA SER A 501 -27.20 8.09 9.80
C SER A 501 -28.67 7.66 9.73
N PRO A 502 -29.15 6.87 10.70
CA PRO A 502 -30.55 6.52 10.80
C PRO A 502 -31.44 7.76 10.95
N GLY A 503 -32.49 7.84 10.13
CA GLY A 503 -33.57 8.81 10.23
C GLY A 503 -34.70 8.33 11.14
N PRO A 504 -35.83 9.07 11.17
CA PRO A 504 -36.94 8.80 12.10
C PRO A 504 -37.60 7.43 11.94
N ASP A 505 -37.55 6.84 10.75
CA ASP A 505 -38.10 5.51 10.45
C ASP A 505 -37.08 4.37 10.65
N GLY A 506 -35.88 4.70 11.13
CA GLY A 506 -34.77 3.77 11.33
C GLY A 506 -33.97 3.45 10.07
N THR A 507 -34.34 3.98 8.90
CA THR A 507 -33.58 3.85 7.66
C THR A 507 -32.65 5.05 7.46
N PRO A 508 -31.53 4.95 6.71
CA PRO A 508 -30.66 6.09 6.48
C PRO A 508 -31.41 7.27 5.84
N TRP A 509 -31.16 8.49 6.31
CA TRP A 509 -31.79 9.71 5.78
C TRP A 509 -31.69 9.84 4.25
N GLY A 510 -30.52 9.48 3.70
CA GLY A 510 -30.24 9.57 2.27
C GLY A 510 -30.55 10.97 1.71
N PRO A 511 -31.42 11.09 0.69
CA PRO A 511 -31.77 12.38 0.09
C PRO A 511 -32.73 13.22 0.95
N ASP A 512 -33.29 12.68 2.03
CA ASP A 512 -34.27 13.39 2.89
C ASP A 512 -33.61 14.12 4.06
N PHE A 513 -32.28 13.99 4.22
CA PHE A 513 -31.50 14.75 5.21
C PHE A 513 -31.75 16.26 5.01
N PRO A 514 -31.91 17.07 6.07
CA PRO A 514 -32.15 18.49 5.88
C PRO A 514 -30.94 19.19 5.24
N MET A 515 -31.21 20.23 4.46
CA MET A 515 -30.16 21.10 3.93
C MET A 515 -29.44 21.78 5.09
N ILE A 516 -28.11 21.72 5.09
CA ILE A 516 -27.25 22.36 6.09
C ILE A 516 -26.37 23.43 5.45
N GLY A 517 -26.01 24.43 6.26
CA GLY A 517 -25.01 25.46 5.96
C GLY A 517 -23.71 25.25 6.75
N ILE A 518 -22.70 26.05 6.43
CA ILE A 518 -21.44 26.10 7.21
C ILE A 518 -21.72 26.59 8.64
N SER A 519 -22.73 27.45 8.82
CA SER A 519 -23.15 27.97 10.12
C SER A 519 -23.65 26.86 11.07
N ASP A 520 -24.35 25.86 10.54
CA ASP A 520 -24.84 24.69 11.28
C ASP A 520 -23.67 23.82 11.75
N MET A 521 -22.67 23.63 10.89
CA MET A 521 -21.44 22.90 11.24
C MET A 521 -20.70 23.59 12.40
N VAL A 522 -20.53 24.91 12.31
CA VAL A 522 -19.90 25.71 13.38
C VAL A 522 -20.71 25.68 14.66
N THR A 523 -22.04 25.69 14.58
CA THR A 523 -22.91 25.58 15.76
C THR A 523 -22.71 24.25 16.47
N ALA A 524 -22.61 23.14 15.73
CA ALA A 524 -22.28 21.83 16.31
C ALA A 524 -20.88 21.80 16.93
N HIS A 525 -19.86 22.37 16.28
CA HIS A 525 -18.51 22.44 16.82
C HIS A 525 -18.42 23.27 18.11
N ARG A 526 -19.12 24.42 18.16
CA ARG A 526 -19.19 25.27 19.36
C ARG A 526 -19.87 24.56 20.52
N ALA A 527 -20.94 23.80 20.25
CA ALA A 527 -21.59 22.97 21.25
C ALA A 527 -20.64 21.89 21.79
N LEU A 528 -19.81 21.28 20.94
CA LEU A 528 -18.79 20.32 21.38
C LEU A 528 -17.73 20.97 22.29
N VAL A 529 -17.24 22.16 21.92
CA VAL A 529 -16.26 22.91 22.73
C VAL A 529 -16.84 23.25 24.10
N ALA A 530 -18.12 23.67 24.16
CA ALA A 530 -18.82 23.92 25.41
C ALA A 530 -19.01 22.66 26.26
N GLU A 531 -19.35 21.52 25.63
CA GLU A 531 -19.49 20.22 26.30
C GLU A 531 -18.18 19.73 26.91
N LEU A 532 -17.05 19.99 26.24
CA LEU A 532 -15.70 19.74 26.78
C LEU A 532 -15.31 20.75 27.87
N GLY A 533 -16.15 21.76 28.12
CA GLY A 533 -15.98 22.81 29.13
C GLY A 533 -14.83 23.77 28.81
N ILE A 534 -14.52 23.99 27.53
CA ILE A 534 -13.52 24.95 27.09
C ILE A 534 -14.22 26.29 26.86
N GLU A 535 -13.87 27.31 27.66
CA GLU A 535 -14.48 28.64 27.52
C GLU A 535 -13.89 29.44 26.36
N ARG A 536 -12.59 29.24 26.11
CA ARG A 536 -11.85 29.94 25.06
C ARG A 536 -10.71 29.09 24.53
N LEU A 537 -10.65 28.93 23.22
CA LEU A 537 -9.61 28.18 22.53
C LEU A 537 -8.35 29.02 22.35
N ARG A 538 -7.19 28.38 22.46
CA ARG A 538 -5.92 28.93 21.97
C ARG A 538 -6.03 29.29 20.50
N ALA A 539 -6.59 28.40 19.68
CA ALA A 539 -6.81 28.66 18.27
C ALA A 539 -7.94 27.82 17.66
N VAL A 540 -8.55 28.34 16.59
CA VAL A 540 -9.39 27.58 15.66
C VAL A 540 -8.69 27.59 14.31
N MET A 541 -8.48 26.42 13.71
CA MET A 541 -7.77 26.30 12.44
C MET A 541 -8.37 25.28 11.49
N GLY A 542 -8.23 25.51 10.18
CA GLY A 542 -8.78 24.61 9.18
C GLY A 542 -8.38 24.95 7.76
N GLY A 543 -8.26 23.91 6.94
CA GLY A 543 -7.92 23.98 5.52
C GLY A 543 -9.15 23.84 4.61
N SER A 544 -9.23 24.56 3.49
CA SER A 544 -10.29 24.36 2.48
C SER A 544 -11.71 24.61 3.03
N LEU A 545 -12.63 23.63 2.97
CA LEU A 545 -13.90 23.64 3.72
C LEU A 545 -13.68 23.94 5.22
N GLY A 546 -12.58 23.46 5.81
CA GLY A 546 -12.19 23.80 7.18
C GLY A 546 -11.93 25.29 7.36
N GLY A 547 -11.33 25.96 6.35
CA GLY A 547 -11.11 27.40 6.36
C GLY A 547 -12.40 28.20 6.28
N MET A 548 -13.42 27.71 5.55
CA MET A 548 -14.77 28.31 5.56
C MET A 548 -15.41 28.22 6.95
N GLN A 549 -15.29 27.06 7.61
CA GLN A 549 -15.78 26.88 8.98
C GLN A 549 -15.08 27.82 9.97
N VAL A 550 -13.75 27.98 9.86
CA VAL A 550 -12.99 28.91 10.72
C VAL A 550 -13.41 30.36 10.48
N LEU A 551 -13.59 30.77 9.22
CA LEU A 551 -14.05 32.12 8.89
C LEU A 551 -15.47 32.37 9.42
N GLU A 552 -16.36 31.39 9.29
CA GLU A 552 -17.72 31.47 9.85
C GLU A 552 -17.69 31.56 11.37
N TRP A 553 -16.84 30.78 12.04
CA TRP A 553 -16.65 30.83 13.48
C TRP A 553 -16.16 32.20 13.93
N LEU A 554 -15.16 32.76 13.24
CA LEU A 554 -14.63 34.08 13.52
C LEU A 554 -15.72 35.17 13.43
N LEU A 555 -16.55 35.14 12.40
CA LEU A 555 -17.57 36.17 12.18
C LEU A 555 -18.74 36.07 13.16
N ARG A 556 -19.06 34.86 13.64
CA ARG A 556 -20.18 34.62 14.58
C ARG A 556 -19.77 34.71 16.04
N ALA A 557 -18.57 34.27 16.37
CA ALA A 557 -18.11 34.12 17.74
C ALA A 557 -16.60 34.40 17.86
N PRO A 558 -16.17 35.64 17.58
CA PRO A 558 -14.76 36.03 17.59
C PRO A 558 -14.10 35.92 18.97
N ASP A 559 -14.90 35.95 20.04
CA ASP A 559 -14.40 35.85 21.42
C ASP A 559 -14.07 34.41 21.85
N ASP A 560 -14.51 33.39 21.08
CA ASP A 560 -14.32 31.96 21.40
C ASP A 560 -12.86 31.51 21.26
N ALA A 561 -11.98 32.27 20.60
CA ALA A 561 -10.57 31.90 20.44
C ALA A 561 -9.61 33.10 20.52
N GLU A 562 -8.32 32.82 20.70
CA GLU A 562 -7.26 33.84 20.60
C GLU A 562 -6.82 34.08 19.17
N ASP A 563 -6.62 33.00 18.40
CA ASP A 563 -6.20 33.04 17.00
C ASP A 563 -7.13 32.22 16.09
N PHE A 564 -7.41 32.75 14.90
CA PHE A 564 -8.12 32.05 13.83
C PHE A 564 -7.19 31.88 12.62
N LEU A 565 -6.88 30.64 12.27
CA LEU A 565 -5.97 30.30 11.17
C LEU A 565 -6.77 29.70 10.01
N ILE A 566 -6.99 30.52 8.98
CA ILE A 566 -7.71 30.14 7.77
C ILE A 566 -6.68 29.75 6.70
N VAL A 567 -6.60 28.45 6.40
CA VAL A 567 -5.60 27.90 5.48
C VAL A 567 -6.26 27.51 4.17
N ALA A 568 -5.75 28.00 3.03
CA ALA A 568 -6.30 27.72 1.70
C ALA A 568 -7.85 27.78 1.72
N GLY A 569 -8.41 28.84 2.30
CA GLY A 569 -9.85 29.01 2.51
C GLY A 569 -10.42 30.08 1.60
N THR A 570 -11.74 30.13 1.51
CA THR A 570 -12.46 31.18 0.78
C THR A 570 -13.65 31.72 1.58
N ALA A 571 -14.02 32.97 1.32
CA ALA A 571 -15.26 33.58 1.82
C ALA A 571 -16.50 33.12 1.04
N ARG A 572 -16.33 32.71 -0.23
CA ARG A 572 -17.41 32.24 -1.10
C ARG A 572 -16.86 31.49 -2.30
N HIS A 573 -17.69 30.67 -2.94
CA HIS A 573 -17.35 30.09 -4.23
C HIS A 573 -17.48 31.09 -5.38
N THR A 574 -16.50 31.09 -6.28
CA THR A 574 -16.58 31.80 -7.56
C THR A 574 -17.45 31.04 -8.55
N ALA A 575 -17.83 31.68 -9.66
CA ALA A 575 -18.56 31.02 -10.74
C ALA A 575 -17.83 29.77 -11.28
N GLU A 576 -16.50 29.78 -11.30
CA GLU A 576 -15.71 28.62 -11.71
C GLU A 576 -15.78 27.48 -10.69
N ASN A 577 -15.69 27.78 -9.38
CA ASN A 577 -15.85 26.77 -8.34
C ASN A 577 -17.24 26.11 -8.45
N LEU A 578 -18.29 26.92 -8.64
CA LEU A 578 -19.66 26.43 -8.82
C LEU A 578 -19.80 25.56 -10.09
N ALA A 579 -19.12 25.92 -11.18
CA ALA A 579 -19.13 25.15 -12.43
C ALA A 579 -18.49 23.76 -12.26
N TRP A 580 -17.32 23.68 -11.61
CA TRP A 580 -16.69 22.39 -11.30
C TRP A 580 -17.58 21.50 -10.42
N ASN A 581 -18.19 22.09 -9.40
CA ASN A 581 -19.12 21.39 -8.51
C ASN A 581 -20.40 20.93 -9.24
N ALA A 582 -20.90 21.71 -10.20
CA ALA A 582 -22.03 21.29 -11.05
C ALA A 582 -21.70 20.07 -11.91
N VAL A 583 -20.49 19.99 -12.47
CA VAL A 583 -20.02 18.79 -13.20
C VAL A 583 -19.94 17.59 -12.27
N ALA A 584 -19.35 17.75 -11.08
CA ALA A 584 -19.25 16.70 -10.08
C ALA A 584 -20.63 16.18 -9.63
N ARG A 585 -21.58 17.07 -9.35
CA ARG A 585 -22.98 16.69 -9.04
C ARG A 585 -23.65 15.94 -10.19
N THR A 586 -23.43 16.39 -11.41
CA THR A 586 -23.99 15.76 -12.60
C THR A 586 -23.46 14.34 -12.75
N ALA A 587 -22.15 14.13 -12.56
CA ALA A 587 -21.54 12.81 -12.60
C ALA A 587 -22.20 11.85 -11.60
N ILE A 588 -22.35 12.27 -10.33
CA ILE A 588 -23.01 11.47 -9.28
C ILE A 588 -24.47 11.17 -9.64
N ARG A 589 -25.25 12.20 -10.02
CA ARG A 589 -26.69 12.05 -10.29
C ARG A 589 -26.99 11.24 -11.55
N SER A 590 -26.07 11.22 -12.51
CA SER A 590 -26.20 10.47 -13.76
C SER A 590 -25.85 8.98 -13.62
N ASP A 591 -25.20 8.59 -12.54
CA ASP A 591 -24.88 7.20 -12.26
C ASP A 591 -26.18 6.42 -11.94
N PRO A 592 -26.51 5.35 -12.68
CA PRO A 592 -27.72 4.56 -12.43
C PRO A 592 -27.81 4.01 -11.00
N GLU A 593 -26.67 3.76 -10.35
CA GLU A 593 -26.64 3.27 -8.97
C GLU A 593 -26.85 4.37 -7.93
N PHE A 594 -26.98 5.65 -8.34
CA PHE A 594 -27.40 6.72 -7.42
C PHE A 594 -28.84 6.54 -6.94
N ARG A 595 -29.73 5.99 -7.77
CA ARG A 595 -31.14 5.68 -7.39
C ARG A 595 -31.84 6.85 -6.67
N GLY A 596 -31.61 8.08 -7.13
CA GLY A 596 -32.16 9.30 -6.52
C GLY A 596 -31.71 9.54 -5.07
N GLY A 597 -30.53 9.06 -4.70
CA GLY A 597 -29.99 9.13 -3.33
C GLY A 597 -30.38 7.93 -2.44
N ARG A 598 -31.23 7.01 -2.93
CA ARG A 598 -31.72 5.84 -2.16
C ARG A 598 -31.02 4.55 -2.59
N TYR A 599 -29.71 4.48 -2.37
CA TYR A 599 -28.90 3.28 -2.63
C TYR A 599 -28.65 2.47 -1.35
N PRO A 600 -28.43 1.15 -1.45
CA PRO A 600 -28.17 0.31 -0.28
C PRO A 600 -26.80 0.62 0.34
N SER A 601 -26.67 0.37 1.64
CA SER A 601 -25.40 0.48 2.37
C SER A 601 -24.32 -0.41 1.72
N GLY A 602 -23.14 0.16 1.47
CA GLY A 602 -22.03 -0.52 0.79
C GLY A 602 -22.16 -0.62 -0.73
N GLY A 603 -23.24 -0.06 -1.30
CA GLY A 603 -23.39 0.19 -2.74
C GLY A 603 -23.42 1.69 -3.03
N GLY A 604 -23.94 2.07 -4.21
CA GLY A 604 -24.12 3.47 -4.60
C GLY A 604 -23.40 3.85 -5.89
N PRO A 605 -23.40 5.14 -6.24
CA PRO A 605 -22.91 5.65 -7.52
C PRO A 605 -21.38 5.72 -7.56
N ALA A 606 -20.70 4.58 -7.49
CA ALA A 606 -19.25 4.49 -7.44
C ALA A 606 -18.58 5.18 -8.65
N THR A 607 -19.15 5.04 -9.84
CA THR A 607 -18.59 5.65 -11.05
C THR A 607 -18.79 7.16 -11.04
N GLY A 608 -19.99 7.61 -10.65
CA GLY A 608 -20.32 9.02 -10.52
C GLY A 608 -19.49 9.74 -9.45
N LEU A 609 -19.39 9.15 -8.25
CA LEU A 609 -18.56 9.68 -7.15
C LEU A 609 -17.07 9.65 -7.50
N GLY A 610 -16.60 8.57 -8.14
CA GLY A 610 -15.24 8.48 -8.63
C GLY A 610 -14.92 9.58 -9.65
N THR A 611 -15.82 9.85 -10.58
CA THR A 611 -15.68 10.94 -11.55
C THR A 611 -15.70 12.31 -10.88
N ALA A 612 -16.60 12.54 -9.92
CA ALA A 612 -16.61 13.75 -9.11
C ALA A 612 -15.27 13.96 -8.38
N ARG A 613 -14.67 12.89 -7.84
CA ARG A 613 -13.33 12.94 -7.25
C ARG A 613 -12.27 13.30 -8.26
N MET A 614 -12.27 12.72 -9.46
CA MET A 614 -11.30 13.06 -10.50
C MET A 614 -11.37 14.54 -10.87
N VAL A 615 -12.58 15.07 -11.08
CA VAL A 615 -12.80 16.49 -11.40
C VAL A 615 -12.31 17.38 -10.27
N GLY A 616 -12.66 17.09 -9.01
CA GLY A 616 -12.15 17.84 -7.86
C GLY A 616 -10.62 17.73 -7.75
N HIS A 617 -10.06 16.55 -7.99
CA HIS A 617 -8.61 16.34 -7.89
C HIS A 617 -7.81 17.17 -8.91
N LEU A 618 -8.40 17.47 -10.07
CA LEU A 618 -7.81 18.40 -11.04
C LEU A 618 -7.75 19.83 -10.51
N THR A 619 -8.66 20.24 -9.63
CA THR A 619 -8.61 21.58 -9.01
C THR A 619 -7.67 21.59 -7.80
N TYR A 620 -7.36 20.44 -7.21
CA TYR A 620 -6.54 20.38 -5.99
C TYR A 620 -5.03 20.42 -6.23
N VAL A 621 -4.55 19.91 -7.37
CA VAL A 621 -3.11 19.89 -7.70
C VAL A 621 -2.76 21.02 -8.67
N SER A 622 -1.50 21.43 -8.80
CA SER A 622 -1.10 22.41 -9.84
C SER A 622 -0.79 21.74 -11.19
N GLU A 623 -0.78 22.52 -12.27
CA GLU A 623 -0.38 22.01 -13.59
C GLU A 623 1.11 21.66 -13.59
N ASP A 624 1.95 22.48 -12.96
CA ASP A 624 3.38 22.21 -12.83
C ASP A 624 3.64 20.88 -12.11
N LEU A 625 2.89 20.58 -11.05
CA LEU A 625 3.00 19.30 -10.35
C LEU A 625 2.62 18.12 -11.24
N LEU A 626 1.51 18.22 -12.00
CA LEU A 626 1.10 17.18 -12.94
C LEU A 626 2.12 17.00 -14.08
N ALA A 627 2.65 18.10 -14.61
CA ALA A 627 3.67 18.10 -15.66
C ALA A 627 4.98 17.48 -15.18
N ARG A 628 5.44 17.82 -13.96
CA ARG A 628 6.63 17.22 -13.35
C ARG A 628 6.45 15.74 -13.04
N LYS A 629 5.27 15.35 -12.53
CA LYS A 629 5.01 13.98 -12.08
C LYS A 629 4.71 13.01 -13.23
N PHE A 630 4.02 13.48 -14.27
CA PHE A 630 3.52 12.63 -15.35
C PHE A 630 3.90 13.15 -16.74
N GLY A 631 3.87 14.47 -16.95
CA GLY A 631 4.10 15.08 -18.26
C GLY A 631 3.23 14.42 -19.34
N ARG A 632 3.86 13.92 -20.41
CA ARG A 632 3.20 13.15 -21.47
C ARG A 632 3.49 11.65 -21.38
N GLU A 633 3.84 11.15 -20.20
CA GLU A 633 4.17 9.74 -20.01
C GLU A 633 2.97 8.85 -20.36
N ARG A 634 3.24 7.82 -21.17
CA ARG A 634 2.24 6.81 -21.52
C ARG A 634 2.16 5.77 -20.42
N ARG A 635 0.95 5.24 -20.21
CA ARG A 635 0.76 4.06 -19.35
C ARG A 635 1.69 2.95 -19.79
N ALA A 636 2.30 2.29 -18.80
CA ALA A 636 3.09 1.08 -19.06
C ALA A 636 2.20 0.05 -19.77
N ALA A 637 2.73 -0.61 -20.80
CA ALA A 637 2.03 -1.64 -21.54
C ALA A 637 1.91 -2.90 -20.67
N ASN A 638 1.00 -2.86 -19.71
CA ASN A 638 0.58 -4.00 -18.90
C ASN A 638 -0.43 -4.84 -19.70
N GLY A 639 -0.23 -4.89 -21.02
CA GLY A 639 -0.88 -5.64 -22.10
C GLY A 639 -2.40 -5.77 -22.13
N THR A 640 -3.10 -4.86 -21.48
CA THR A 640 -4.02 -4.02 -22.25
C THR A 640 -3.19 -2.85 -22.77
N GLY A 641 -2.90 -2.84 -24.07
CA GLY A 641 -2.39 -1.62 -24.69
C GLY A 641 -3.39 -0.48 -24.44
N PRO A 642 -2.98 0.79 -24.60
CA PRO A 642 -3.93 1.89 -24.63
C PRO A 642 -5.11 1.54 -25.55
N SER A 643 -6.32 1.47 -25.00
CA SER A 643 -7.52 1.42 -25.82
C SER A 643 -8.10 2.82 -25.90
N VAL A 644 -8.97 3.03 -26.89
CA VAL A 644 -9.79 4.24 -26.99
C VAL A 644 -10.61 4.46 -25.71
N THR A 645 -10.89 3.41 -24.94
CA THR A 645 -11.76 3.45 -23.75
C THR A 645 -11.03 3.65 -22.42
N THR A 646 -9.74 3.33 -22.31
CA THR A 646 -8.98 3.50 -21.07
C THR A 646 -8.02 4.68 -21.12
N GLY A 647 -7.62 5.12 -22.31
CA GLY A 647 -6.69 6.24 -22.45
C GLY A 647 -5.21 5.84 -22.33
N PRO A 648 -4.30 6.51 -23.06
CA PRO A 648 -2.90 6.10 -23.17
C PRO A 648 -1.96 6.67 -22.12
N PHE A 649 -2.38 7.56 -21.22
CA PHE A 649 -1.49 8.39 -20.40
C PHE A 649 -1.47 7.99 -18.92
N ALA A 650 -0.31 8.09 -18.28
CA ALA A 650 -0.10 7.69 -16.89
C ALA A 650 -0.96 8.51 -15.90
N VAL A 651 -1.18 9.79 -16.20
CA VAL A 651 -2.04 10.68 -15.41
C VAL A 651 -3.48 10.17 -15.29
N GLU A 652 -4.02 9.52 -16.32
CA GLU A 652 -5.36 8.95 -16.28
C GLU A 652 -5.44 7.84 -15.22
N GLY A 653 -4.40 7.01 -15.10
CA GLY A 653 -4.37 5.91 -14.12
C GLY A 653 -4.20 6.43 -12.69
N TYR A 654 -3.50 7.55 -12.54
CA TYR A 654 -3.43 8.26 -11.26
C TYR A 654 -4.80 8.79 -10.83
N LEU A 655 -5.56 9.42 -11.74
CA LEU A 655 -6.90 9.92 -11.44
C LEU A 655 -7.88 8.79 -11.10
N GLU A 656 -7.83 7.67 -11.83
CA GLU A 656 -8.60 6.46 -11.51
C GLU A 656 -8.28 5.94 -10.10
N HIS A 657 -7.00 5.89 -9.72
CA HIS A 657 -6.62 5.48 -8.37
C HIS A 657 -7.11 6.44 -7.28
N GLN A 658 -7.07 7.76 -7.53
CA GLN A 658 -7.63 8.76 -6.61
C GLN A 658 -9.15 8.59 -6.46
N ALA A 659 -9.85 8.27 -7.55
CA ALA A 659 -11.28 7.97 -7.54
C ALA A 659 -11.60 6.74 -6.68
N GLU A 660 -10.91 5.63 -6.92
CA GLU A 660 -11.09 4.39 -6.15
C GLU A 660 -10.84 4.61 -4.64
N SER A 661 -9.80 5.38 -4.29
CA SER A 661 -9.48 5.70 -2.90
C SER A 661 -10.61 6.44 -2.18
N LEU A 662 -11.29 7.39 -2.84
CA LEU A 662 -12.42 8.10 -2.25
C LEU A 662 -13.66 7.21 -2.13
N VAL A 663 -14.02 6.51 -3.22
CA VAL A 663 -15.24 5.68 -3.29
C VAL A 663 -15.32 4.66 -2.17
N ASN A 664 -14.17 4.11 -1.76
CA ASN A 664 -14.12 3.10 -0.69
C ASN A 664 -14.35 3.65 0.73
N ARG A 665 -14.30 4.97 0.92
CA ARG A 665 -14.33 5.59 2.27
C ARG A 665 -15.30 6.76 2.42
N PHE A 666 -16.01 7.15 1.37
CA PHE A 666 -16.86 8.33 1.37
C PHE A 666 -18.23 8.06 0.76
N ASP A 667 -19.27 8.64 1.36
CA ASP A 667 -20.64 8.50 0.92
C ASP A 667 -21.05 9.58 -0.10
N ALA A 668 -21.78 9.19 -1.14
CA ALA A 668 -22.12 10.11 -2.23
C ALA A 668 -23.16 11.17 -1.81
N ASN A 669 -24.11 10.85 -0.92
CA ASN A 669 -25.06 11.84 -0.43
C ASN A 669 -24.34 12.86 0.44
N SER A 670 -23.51 12.39 1.37
CA SER A 670 -22.67 13.23 2.23
C SER A 670 -21.80 14.19 1.40
N TYR A 671 -21.19 13.69 0.31
CA TYR A 671 -20.45 14.53 -0.63
C TYR A 671 -21.31 15.64 -1.26
N LEU A 672 -22.54 15.32 -1.68
CA LEU A 672 -23.48 16.29 -2.26
C LEU A 672 -23.94 17.34 -1.23
N TYR A 673 -24.23 16.95 0.01
CA TYR A 673 -24.65 17.86 1.07
C TYR A 673 -23.53 18.82 1.47
N LEU A 674 -22.32 18.31 1.69
CA LEU A 674 -21.16 19.14 2.03
C LEU A 674 -20.80 20.10 0.88
N MET A 675 -20.83 19.62 -0.37
CA MET A 675 -20.62 20.47 -1.53
C MET A 675 -21.67 21.58 -1.64
N ASN A 676 -22.94 21.27 -1.36
CA ASN A 676 -23.98 22.29 -1.35
C ASN A 676 -23.75 23.34 -0.27
N ALA A 677 -23.34 22.91 0.94
CA ALA A 677 -23.02 23.83 2.03
C ALA A 677 -21.89 24.79 1.63
N MET A 678 -20.84 24.28 0.97
CA MET A 678 -19.74 25.10 0.44
C MET A 678 -20.20 26.08 -0.65
N ASP A 679 -21.05 25.62 -1.58
CA ASP A 679 -21.55 26.46 -2.68
C ASP A 679 -22.48 27.57 -2.20
N SER A 680 -23.22 27.31 -1.12
CA SER A 680 -24.19 28.27 -0.56
C SER A 680 -23.53 29.25 0.42
N PHE A 681 -22.27 29.02 0.78
CA PHE A 681 -21.54 29.85 1.73
C PHE A 681 -21.12 31.19 1.10
N ASP A 682 -21.60 32.28 1.66
CA ASP A 682 -21.04 33.62 1.46
C ASP A 682 -20.83 34.29 2.83
N ALA A 683 -19.57 34.38 3.26
CA ALA A 683 -19.18 34.93 4.55
C ALA A 683 -19.56 36.41 4.72
N PHE A 684 -19.64 37.17 3.61
CA PHE A 684 -19.80 38.62 3.65
C PHE A 684 -21.04 39.11 2.89
N ALA A 685 -22.04 38.25 2.67
CA ALA A 685 -23.35 38.65 2.17
C ALA A 685 -23.97 39.78 3.01
N ASP A 686 -24.70 40.68 2.36
CA ASP A 686 -25.15 41.96 2.94
C ASP A 686 -26.10 41.80 4.14
N ASP A 687 -26.84 40.70 4.20
CA ASP A 687 -27.82 40.38 5.24
C ASP A 687 -27.25 39.54 6.39
N ARG A 688 -25.96 39.19 6.33
CA ARG A 688 -25.33 38.29 7.30
C ARG A 688 -24.77 39.05 8.50
N PRO A 689 -25.30 38.84 9.72
CA PRO A 689 -24.83 39.54 10.90
C PRO A 689 -23.41 39.09 11.28
N CYS A 690 -22.52 40.06 11.47
CA CYS A 690 -21.21 39.86 12.09
C CYS A 690 -21.31 40.20 13.58
N ALA A 691 -20.83 39.32 14.45
CA ALA A 691 -20.73 39.64 15.87
C ALA A 691 -19.74 40.80 16.09
N PRO A 692 -19.99 41.66 17.10
CA PRO A 692 -19.05 42.72 17.44
C PRO A 692 -17.73 42.11 17.95
N PHE A 693 -16.60 42.61 17.44
CA PHE A 693 -15.26 42.22 17.90
C PHE A 693 -14.94 42.88 19.25
N ARG A 694 -15.49 42.34 20.34
CA ARG A 694 -15.27 42.86 21.71
C ARG A 694 -13.81 42.68 22.12
N ARG A 695 -13.24 41.52 21.82
CA ARG A 695 -11.80 41.28 21.81
C ARG A 695 -11.32 41.26 20.35
N ARG A 696 -10.06 41.62 20.12
CA ARG A 696 -9.42 41.55 18.80
C ARG A 696 -8.65 40.23 18.71
N PRO A 697 -9.23 39.14 18.17
CA PRO A 697 -8.47 37.92 17.95
C PRO A 697 -7.40 38.16 16.89
N GLY A 698 -6.33 37.37 16.93
CA GLY A 698 -5.41 37.28 15.80
C GLY A 698 -6.08 36.52 14.65
N VAL A 699 -5.93 37.03 13.44
CA VAL A 699 -6.48 36.39 12.24
C VAL A 699 -5.34 36.19 11.25
N HIS A 700 -5.12 34.94 10.86
CA HIS A 700 -3.99 34.54 10.03
C HIS A 700 -4.52 33.79 8.81
N LEU A 701 -4.17 34.29 7.62
CA LEU A 701 -4.55 33.74 6.33
C LEU A 701 -3.33 33.07 5.73
N PHE A 702 -3.41 31.78 5.41
CA PHE A 702 -2.35 31.05 4.73
C PHE A 702 -2.81 30.69 3.31
N SER A 703 -2.02 31.05 2.29
CA SER A 703 -2.33 30.72 0.89
C SER A 703 -1.09 30.27 0.12
N PHE A 704 -1.29 29.59 -1.00
CA PHE A 704 -0.22 29.04 -1.84
C PHE A 704 -0.35 29.58 -3.28
N ASP A 705 0.76 30.02 -3.88
CA ASP A 705 0.74 30.62 -5.24
C ASP A 705 0.27 29.64 -6.32
N SER A 706 0.53 28.35 -6.12
CA SER A 706 0.14 27.30 -7.05
C SER A 706 -1.31 26.84 -6.88
N ASP A 707 -2.03 27.30 -5.86
CA ASP A 707 -3.42 26.94 -5.61
C ASP A 707 -4.36 27.61 -6.62
N ARG A 708 -4.96 26.77 -7.47
CA ARG A 708 -5.94 27.19 -8.49
C ARG A 708 -7.38 27.19 -7.98
N LEU A 709 -7.64 26.56 -6.84
CA LEU A 709 -8.97 26.46 -6.26
C LEU A 709 -9.26 27.68 -5.37
N TYR A 710 -8.41 27.92 -4.37
CA TYR A 710 -8.50 29.06 -3.43
C TYR A 710 -7.14 29.76 -3.28
N GLY A 711 -6.62 30.27 -4.41
CA GLY A 711 -5.34 30.97 -4.47
C GLY A 711 -5.28 32.29 -3.65
N PRO A 712 -4.15 33.02 -3.71
CA PRO A 712 -3.92 34.20 -2.87
C PRO A 712 -4.95 35.33 -3.02
N ASP A 713 -5.69 35.38 -4.14
CA ASP A 713 -6.79 36.33 -4.34
C ASP A 713 -7.94 36.12 -3.32
N HIS A 714 -8.23 34.87 -2.95
CA HIS A 714 -9.25 34.55 -1.95
C HIS A 714 -8.86 35.05 -0.56
N ALA A 715 -7.59 34.82 -0.17
CA ALA A 715 -7.06 35.35 1.08
C ALA A 715 -7.07 36.89 1.11
N ARG A 716 -6.65 37.55 0.03
CA ARG A 716 -6.71 39.02 -0.08
C ARG A 716 -8.14 39.56 -0.02
N TYR A 717 -9.11 38.85 -0.61
CA TYR A 717 -10.53 39.20 -0.50
C TYR A 717 -11.06 39.09 0.93
N ILE A 718 -10.70 38.03 1.66
CA ILE A 718 -11.03 37.87 3.09
C ILE A 718 -10.38 39.00 3.89
N GLN A 719 -9.08 39.24 3.70
CA GLN A 719 -8.32 40.27 4.40
C GLN A 719 -8.95 41.66 4.24
N ALA A 720 -9.31 42.04 3.01
CA ALA A 720 -9.94 43.34 2.74
C ALA A 720 -11.31 43.49 3.42
N ASN A 721 -12.13 42.44 3.39
CA ASN A 721 -13.46 42.45 4.01
C ASN A 721 -13.41 42.48 5.55
N LEU A 722 -12.45 41.80 6.15
CA LEU A 722 -12.22 41.86 7.60
C LEU A 722 -11.66 43.23 8.02
N ALA A 723 -10.71 43.78 7.24
CA ALA A 723 -10.16 45.10 7.49
C ALA A 723 -11.23 46.21 7.43
N ALA A 724 -12.16 46.13 6.47
CA ALA A 724 -13.30 47.04 6.38
C ALA A 724 -14.23 46.97 7.60
N ARG A 725 -14.19 45.87 8.36
CA ARG A 725 -14.94 45.65 9.61
C ARG A 725 -14.08 45.89 10.86
N GLY A 726 -12.91 46.50 10.71
CA GLY A 726 -12.02 46.87 11.81
C GLY A 726 -11.15 45.74 12.36
N LEU A 727 -11.12 44.58 11.70
CA LEU A 727 -10.33 43.42 12.11
C LEU A 727 -9.24 43.11 11.07
N PRO A 728 -8.00 43.60 11.26
CA PRO A 728 -6.91 43.29 10.34
C PRO A 728 -6.50 41.82 10.44
N ALA A 729 -6.17 41.21 9.29
CA ALA A 729 -5.65 39.85 9.21
C ALA A 729 -4.22 39.85 8.64
N GLU A 730 -3.34 39.00 9.19
CA GLU A 730 -1.99 38.75 8.69
C GLU A 730 -2.07 37.73 7.54
N HIS A 731 -1.47 38.05 6.38
CA HIS A 731 -1.50 37.16 5.21
C HIS A 731 -0.11 36.55 4.97
N HIS A 732 -0.03 35.24 5.14
CA HIS A 732 1.14 34.40 4.90
C HIS A 732 1.00 33.71 3.54
N GLN A 733 1.76 34.17 2.55
CA GLN A 733 1.73 33.62 1.20
C GLN A 733 2.96 32.75 0.97
N ASP A 734 2.78 31.45 0.76
CA ASP A 734 3.86 30.58 0.27
C ASP A 734 3.97 30.65 -1.25
N ARG A 735 5.20 30.85 -1.72
CA ARG A 735 5.55 30.94 -3.14
C ARG A 735 6.49 29.83 -3.60
N THR A 736 6.75 28.86 -2.72
CA THR A 736 7.82 27.86 -2.92
C THR A 736 7.27 26.52 -3.39
N THR A 737 6.04 26.19 -3.02
CA THR A 737 5.39 24.93 -3.38
C THR A 737 4.65 25.03 -4.71
N ASP A 738 4.72 23.95 -5.49
CA ASP A 738 3.83 23.70 -6.61
C ASP A 738 2.70 22.71 -6.24
N GLY A 739 2.47 22.47 -4.95
CA GLY A 739 1.49 21.50 -4.45
C GLY A 739 0.04 21.77 -4.86
N GLY A 740 -0.28 22.97 -5.34
CA GLY A 740 -1.66 23.37 -5.59
C GLY A 740 -2.42 23.63 -4.30
N HIS A 741 -3.73 23.43 -4.34
CA HIS A 741 -4.59 23.46 -3.15
C HIS A 741 -4.15 22.43 -2.10
N ASP A 742 -3.75 21.22 -2.51
CA ASP A 742 -3.33 20.16 -1.60
C ASP A 742 -2.04 20.50 -0.83
N ALA A 743 -1.36 21.61 -1.14
CA ALA A 743 -0.15 22.06 -0.44
C ALA A 743 -0.32 22.15 1.09
N PHE A 744 -1.51 22.49 1.60
CA PHE A 744 -1.73 22.54 3.06
C PHE A 744 -1.68 21.17 3.76
N LEU A 745 -1.80 20.08 3.00
CA LEU A 745 -1.68 18.69 3.47
C LEU A 745 -0.25 18.13 3.32
N LEU A 746 0.62 18.85 2.61
CA LEU A 746 1.98 18.43 2.30
C LEU A 746 3.00 19.03 3.27
N HIS A 747 4.21 18.47 3.25
CA HIS A 747 5.33 19.06 3.98
C HIS A 747 5.86 20.30 3.24
N VAL A 748 5.35 21.48 3.60
CA VAL A 748 5.78 22.79 3.06
C VAL A 748 6.45 23.58 4.19
N PRO A 749 7.80 23.67 4.23
CA PRO A 749 8.53 24.19 5.40
C PRO A 749 8.17 25.61 5.82
N SER A 750 7.97 26.51 4.85
CA SER A 750 7.57 27.91 5.08
C SER A 750 6.20 28.03 5.74
N TYR A 751 5.22 27.27 5.25
CA TYR A 751 3.87 27.20 5.79
C TYR A 751 3.86 26.62 7.22
N LEU A 752 4.50 25.46 7.42
CA LEU A 752 4.56 24.81 8.73
C LEU A 752 5.25 25.70 9.77
N ARG A 753 6.35 26.36 9.39
CA ARG A 753 7.03 27.32 10.26
C ARG A 753 6.13 28.51 10.60
N GLY A 754 5.43 29.07 9.62
CA GLY A 754 4.53 30.20 9.85
C GLY A 754 3.42 29.87 10.84
N VAL A 755 2.81 28.68 10.73
CA VAL A 755 1.82 28.21 11.70
C VAL A 755 2.43 28.04 13.09
N ALA A 756 3.61 27.42 13.19
CA ALA A 756 4.30 27.23 14.46
C ALA A 756 4.66 28.57 15.13
N GLU A 757 5.10 29.56 14.35
CA GLU A 757 5.40 30.91 14.82
C GLU A 757 4.14 31.61 15.35
N VAL A 758 3.01 31.50 14.65
CA VAL A 758 1.72 32.07 15.11
C VAL A 758 1.29 31.44 16.44
N LEU A 759 1.30 30.10 16.53
CA LEU A 759 0.88 29.40 17.75
C LEU A 759 1.84 29.63 18.93
N ALA A 760 3.13 29.87 18.68
CA ALA A 760 4.11 30.18 19.70
C ALA A 760 4.04 31.62 20.24
N ARG A 761 3.35 32.56 19.57
CA ARG A 761 3.17 33.92 20.08
C ARG A 761 2.37 33.86 21.38
N GLN A 762 2.85 34.54 22.43
CA GLN A 762 2.04 34.75 23.63
C GLN A 762 0.83 35.61 23.26
N PRO A 763 -0.37 35.32 23.81
CA PRO A 763 -1.51 36.18 23.61
C PRO A 763 -1.13 37.59 24.02
N ALA A 764 -1.29 38.54 23.10
CA ALA A 764 -1.01 39.93 23.40
C ALA A 764 -1.97 40.34 24.52
N VAL A 765 -1.43 40.60 25.72
CA VAL A 765 -2.14 41.31 26.78
C VAL A 765 -2.33 42.75 26.28
N ARG A 766 -3.30 42.96 25.39
CA ARG A 766 -3.74 44.30 25.00
C ARG A 766 -4.68 44.77 26.09
N GLY A 767 -4.09 45.48 27.05
CA GLY A 767 -4.78 46.07 28.18
C GLY A 767 -5.98 46.91 27.74
N ALA A 768 -6.99 46.95 28.62
CA ALA A 768 -8.19 47.75 28.51
C ALA A 768 -7.97 49.27 28.72
N ASP A 769 -6.85 49.81 28.21
CA ASP A 769 -6.42 51.21 28.46
C ASP A 769 -6.48 52.12 27.22
N GLU A 770 -7.41 51.86 26.28
CA GLU A 770 -7.75 52.83 25.23
C GLU A 770 -9.26 53.06 25.11
N ALA A 771 -9.91 53.29 26.26
CA ALA A 771 -11.17 54.02 26.34
C ALA A 771 -10.96 55.27 27.20
N GLY A 772 -10.46 56.34 26.56
CA GLY A 772 -10.45 57.71 27.04
C GLY A 772 -11.10 58.62 26.02
#